data_AF-A0A3B4A4Q8-F1
#
_entry.id   AF-A0A3B4A4Q8-F1
#
_cell.length_a   1.000
_cell.length_b   1.000
_cell.length_c   1.000
_cell.angle_alpha   90.00
_cell.angle_beta   90.00
_cell.angle_gamma   90.00
#
_symmetry.space_group_name_H-M   'P 1'
#
loop_
_entity.id
_entity.type
_entity.pdbx_description
1 polymer ?
#
loop_
_entity_poly.entity_id
_entity_poly.type
_entity_poly.pdbx_seq_one_letter_code
_entity_poly.pdbx_strand_id
1 'polypeptide(L)'
;RNITLEHYLEWCLLLDPHPPFVSGPSAKASEEDQERTRRLADAEMHRHHLESLLDQRDREISSLREELHRRYEGTPESTKTKALQTVIDMKDAKIGSMERSLRDMEEELLMLKSNGLLSCEERQEEMKQMEVYRSHTKFMKNKVTHHIGFIINIPIFQVKQDLSRKDTELLGLQTKLETLTNQFSDSKQHIEVLKESLTAKEQRAAILQTEVDALRLRLEEKEATLNKKSKQIQEMSEEKGTLNGEIHDLKDMLEVKERKIIVLQKKIENLQEQLRDKEKQMSSLKERVKSLQADTSNTDTALTTLEESLAEKERIIERLKEQRDRDDREKGEELECARKELKELKERFSLLQGDLSDRETNLLDLKEHASSLASSGLKKDSKLKTLEISLEQKREECLKLESQLKRAQTAALEAQANTELAERIKNLEQEVARHKEDSGKAQAEVDRLLEILREMENEKNDKDKKISELEKQMKDQTKKVASLKHKEQVEKSKNARLMEEARKREDNMSESSQQMEELLGAMEKVKQELESMRAKLASTQQSLCEKEAHLTTLRAERRKHLEEVLEMKQEALLAAISEKDANIALLELSSSKKKKTQDEVALLKREKDRLVQQLKQQTQNRMKLMADNYEDDHLKTAHDQTNHKPSPDQDDEEGIWA
;
A
#
# COMPACT_ATOMS: atom_id res chain seq x y z
N ARG A 1 70.15 34.61 34.13
CA ARG A 1 70.51 34.35 32.72
C ARG A 1 70.85 32.87 32.61
N ASN A 2 70.15 32.17 31.72
CA ASN A 2 70.26 30.76 31.34
C ASN A 2 69.84 29.71 32.38
N ILE A 3 68.85 28.91 31.95
CA ILE A 3 68.51 27.49 32.18
C ILE A 3 67.01 27.42 31.84
N THR A 4 66.68 27.39 30.54
CA THR A 4 66.53 26.24 29.62
C THR A 4 65.11 25.68 29.65
N LEU A 5 64.57 25.58 28.42
CA LEU A 5 63.20 25.25 28.02
C LEU A 5 62.68 23.87 28.45
N GLU A 6 63.42 23.08 29.22
CA GLU A 6 62.98 21.75 29.67
C GLU A 6 61.90 21.81 30.76
N HIS A 7 61.92 22.83 31.63
CA HIS A 7 60.93 22.94 32.71
C HIS A 7 59.53 23.39 32.26
N TYR A 8 59.40 23.91 31.04
CA TYR A 8 58.09 24.30 30.49
C TYR A 8 57.38 23.15 29.77
N LEU A 9 58.12 22.11 29.36
CA LEU A 9 57.53 20.91 28.75
C LEU A 9 57.08 19.89 29.80
N GLU A 10 57.69 19.90 30.99
CA GLU A 10 57.30 19.00 32.09
C GLU A 10 56.03 19.47 32.83
N TRP A 11 55.75 20.78 32.85
CA TRP A 11 54.53 21.33 33.46
C TRP A 11 53.27 21.22 32.58
N CYS A 12 53.43 21.01 31.27
CA CYS A 12 52.30 20.73 30.37
C CYS A 12 51.86 19.26 30.37
N LEU A 13 52.61 18.37 31.04
CA LEU A 13 52.29 16.94 31.16
C LEU A 13 51.62 16.56 32.50
N LEU A 14 51.39 17.52 33.41
CA LEU A 14 50.85 17.24 34.75
C LEU A 14 49.50 17.90 35.08
N LEU A 15 48.85 18.56 34.11
CA LEU A 15 47.43 18.92 34.24
C LEU A 15 46.60 18.00 33.34
N ASP A 16 46.29 16.83 33.89
CA ASP A 16 45.12 16.04 33.52
C ASP A 16 43.84 16.79 33.95
N PRO A 17 43.02 17.33 33.03
CA PRO A 17 41.60 17.18 33.18
C PRO A 17 41.27 15.75 32.74
N HIS A 18 40.61 14.99 33.61
CA HIS A 18 39.99 13.70 33.31
C HIS A 18 39.59 13.56 31.83
N PRO A 19 39.96 12.46 31.15
CA PRO A 19 39.45 12.24 29.81
C PRO A 19 37.93 12.16 29.92
N PRO A 20 37.13 12.95 29.17
CA PRO A 20 35.77 12.52 28.95
C PRO A 20 35.91 11.15 28.32
N PHE A 21 35.23 10.17 28.91
CA PHE A 21 35.00 8.87 28.32
C PHE A 21 34.64 9.12 26.85
N VAL A 22 35.61 8.97 25.95
CA VAL A 22 35.33 8.80 24.54
C VAL A 22 34.79 7.38 24.52
N SER A 23 33.47 7.28 24.74
CA SER A 23 32.70 6.15 24.23
C SER A 23 33.19 5.96 22.81
N GLY A 24 33.95 4.88 22.57
CA GLY A 24 34.31 4.48 21.22
C GLY A 24 33.04 4.61 20.38
N PRO A 25 33.12 5.15 19.14
CA PRO A 25 31.93 5.47 18.37
C PRO A 25 31.00 4.27 18.48
N SER A 26 29.82 4.50 19.06
CA SER A 26 28.80 3.48 19.24
C SER A 26 28.80 2.64 17.98
N ALA A 27 28.76 1.30 18.08
CA ALA A 27 28.74 0.45 16.89
C ALA A 27 27.71 0.94 15.86
N LYS A 28 26.63 1.58 16.33
CA LYS A 28 25.63 2.29 15.54
C LYS A 28 26.14 3.52 14.78
N ALA A 29 26.98 4.38 15.38
CA ALA A 29 27.56 5.54 14.70
C ALA A 29 28.60 5.14 13.65
N SER A 30 29.38 4.08 13.92
CA SER A 30 30.30 3.51 12.93
C SER A 30 29.56 2.78 11.81
N GLU A 31 28.42 2.14 12.09
CA GLU A 31 27.53 1.56 11.08
C GLU A 31 26.86 2.64 10.23
N GLU A 32 26.37 3.73 10.84
CA GLU A 32 25.77 4.86 10.12
C GLU A 32 26.78 5.52 9.16
N ASP A 33 28.03 5.70 9.59
CA ASP A 33 29.07 6.23 8.70
C ASP A 33 29.45 5.24 7.59
N GLN A 34 29.49 3.93 7.87
CA GLN A 34 29.69 2.92 6.84
C GLN A 34 28.53 2.87 5.84
N GLU A 35 27.30 3.04 6.30
CA GLU A 35 26.11 3.04 5.45
C GLU A 35 25.99 4.33 4.65
N ARG A 36 26.37 5.47 5.23
CA ARG A 36 26.52 6.75 4.51
C ARG A 36 27.59 6.67 3.43
N THR A 37 28.70 5.99 3.71
CA THR A 37 29.77 5.75 2.73
C THR A 37 29.32 4.82 1.61
N ARG A 38 28.53 3.78 1.91
CA ARG A 38 27.92 2.91 0.88
C ARG A 38 26.93 3.67 0.00
N ARG A 39 26.06 4.49 0.59
CA ARG A 39 25.10 5.33 -0.16
C ARG A 39 25.81 6.34 -1.05
N LEU A 40 26.93 6.91 -0.60
CA LEU A 40 27.77 7.79 -1.42
C LEU A 40 28.41 7.03 -2.58
N ALA A 41 28.96 5.83 -2.35
CA ALA A 41 29.54 5.00 -3.40
C ALA A 41 28.49 4.56 -4.45
N ASP A 42 27.27 4.22 -4.03
CA ASP A 42 26.17 3.88 -4.94
C ASP A 42 25.71 5.09 -5.76
N ALA A 43 25.63 6.27 -5.13
CA ALA A 43 25.33 7.53 -5.81
C ALA A 43 26.43 7.93 -6.81
N GLU A 44 27.70 7.72 -6.47
CA GLU A 44 28.84 7.94 -7.36
C GLU A 44 28.84 6.97 -8.55
N MET A 45 28.48 5.70 -8.32
CA MET A 45 28.33 4.71 -9.39
C MET A 45 27.18 5.08 -10.33
N HIS A 46 26.05 5.56 -9.79
CA HIS A 46 24.93 6.05 -10.60
C HIS A 46 25.30 7.31 -11.39
N ARG A 47 26.05 8.24 -10.80
CA ARG A 47 26.60 9.40 -11.51
C ARG A 47 27.49 8.98 -12.67
N HIS A 48 28.42 8.04 -12.45
CA HIS A 48 29.29 7.52 -13.52
C HIS A 48 28.51 6.80 -14.62
N HIS A 49 27.44 6.07 -14.28
CA HIS A 49 26.59 5.46 -15.29
C HIS A 49 25.88 6.51 -16.15
N LEU A 50 25.36 7.58 -15.54
CA LEU A 50 24.74 8.69 -16.25
C LEU A 50 25.75 9.47 -17.10
N GLU A 51 26.98 9.65 -16.63
CA GLU A 51 28.08 10.26 -17.40
C GLU A 51 28.44 9.41 -18.62
N SER A 52 28.50 8.08 -18.49
CA SER A 52 28.74 7.19 -19.63
C SER A 52 27.60 7.23 -20.66
N LEU A 53 26.35 7.40 -20.21
CA LEU A 53 25.20 7.56 -21.11
C LEU A 53 25.22 8.92 -21.82
N LEU A 54 25.61 9.99 -21.12
CA LEU A 54 25.81 11.30 -21.71
C LEU A 54 26.91 11.27 -22.77
N ASP A 55 28.06 10.67 -22.47
CA ASP A 55 29.16 10.50 -23.42
C ASP A 55 28.73 9.70 -24.65
N GLN A 56 27.90 8.67 -24.46
CA GLN A 56 27.35 7.89 -25.57
C GLN A 56 26.41 8.75 -26.45
N ARG A 57 25.57 9.59 -25.84
CA ARG A 57 24.70 10.52 -26.57
C ARG A 57 25.49 11.62 -27.28
N ASP A 58 26.54 12.14 -26.67
CA ASP A 58 27.40 13.14 -27.30
C ASP A 58 28.16 12.57 -28.51
N ARG A 59 28.57 11.30 -28.45
CA ARG A 59 29.12 10.58 -29.61
C ARG A 59 28.08 10.38 -30.72
N GLU A 60 26.85 10.00 -30.37
CA GLU A 60 25.74 9.89 -31.35
C GLU A 60 25.43 11.24 -32.00
N ILE A 61 25.34 12.33 -31.21
CA ILE A 61 25.11 13.69 -31.72
C ILE A 61 26.25 14.13 -32.63
N SER A 62 27.50 13.83 -32.28
CA SER A 62 28.66 14.14 -33.11
C SER A 62 28.63 13.36 -34.43
N SER A 63 28.32 12.07 -34.38
CA SER A 63 28.14 11.22 -35.59
C SER A 63 27.01 11.73 -36.48
N LEU A 64 25.87 12.13 -35.90
CA LEU A 64 24.75 12.70 -36.65
C LEU A 64 25.08 14.07 -37.26
N ARG A 65 25.86 14.90 -36.56
CA ARG A 65 26.37 16.17 -37.10
C ARG A 65 27.34 15.95 -38.25
N GLU A 66 28.25 14.99 -38.13
CA GLU A 66 29.17 14.59 -39.21
C GLU A 66 28.41 14.00 -40.40
N GLU A 67 27.34 13.26 -40.16
CA GLU A 67 26.49 12.72 -41.24
C GLU A 67 25.64 13.81 -41.90
N LEU A 68 25.17 14.80 -41.14
CA LEU A 68 24.52 15.99 -41.66
C LEU A 68 25.50 16.84 -42.50
N HIS A 69 26.74 17.03 -42.03
CA HIS A 69 27.79 17.68 -42.81
C HIS A 69 28.15 16.90 -44.08
N ARG A 70 28.25 15.56 -44.01
CA ARG A 70 28.40 14.72 -45.22
C ARG A 70 27.23 14.83 -46.18
N ARG A 71 26.01 15.11 -45.71
CA ARG A 71 24.86 15.38 -46.59
C ARG A 71 24.88 16.77 -47.20
N TYR A 72 25.41 17.76 -46.49
CA TYR A 72 25.58 19.13 -47.00
C TYR A 72 26.76 19.24 -47.98
N GLU A 73 27.93 18.70 -47.65
CA GLU A 73 29.11 18.64 -48.56
C GLU A 73 28.96 17.56 -49.65
N GLY A 74 28.14 16.53 -49.40
CA GLY A 74 27.84 15.44 -50.33
C GLY A 74 26.66 15.71 -51.27
N THR A 75 26.21 16.97 -51.38
CA THR A 75 25.55 17.43 -52.61
C THR A 75 26.64 17.94 -53.55
N PRO A 76 27.28 17.08 -54.38
CA PRO A 76 27.98 17.61 -55.53
C PRO A 76 26.93 18.37 -56.33
N GLU A 77 27.25 19.60 -56.76
CA GLU A 77 26.56 20.27 -57.85
C GLU A 77 26.05 19.21 -58.81
N SER A 78 24.72 19.09 -58.88
CA SER A 78 24.04 18.08 -59.68
C SER A 78 24.76 17.97 -61.03
N THR A 79 24.94 16.79 -61.58
CA THR A 79 25.46 16.58 -62.94
C THR A 79 24.76 17.47 -63.98
N LYS A 80 23.52 17.91 -63.68
CA LYS A 80 22.79 18.94 -64.40
C LYS A 80 23.46 20.33 -64.36
N THR A 81 23.97 20.77 -63.21
CA THR A 81 24.73 22.02 -63.03
C THR A 81 26.08 21.98 -63.73
N LYS A 82 26.84 20.88 -63.63
CA LYS A 82 28.11 20.73 -64.36
C LYS A 82 27.93 20.63 -65.87
N ALA A 83 26.88 19.96 -66.34
CA ALA A 83 26.52 19.91 -67.75
C ALA A 83 26.12 21.30 -68.27
N LEU A 84 25.34 22.07 -67.49
CA LEU A 84 25.00 23.45 -67.84
C LEU A 84 26.21 24.37 -67.87
N GLN A 85 27.15 24.23 -66.93
CA GLN A 85 28.40 24.99 -66.93
C GLN A 85 29.26 24.69 -68.17
N THR A 86 29.38 23.41 -68.54
CA THR A 86 30.10 23.01 -69.76
C THR A 86 29.44 23.57 -71.02
N VAL A 87 28.11 23.61 -71.07
CA VAL A 87 27.35 24.23 -72.18
C VAL A 87 27.56 25.74 -72.25
N ILE A 88 27.68 26.42 -71.09
CA ILE A 88 28.00 27.85 -71.02
C ILE A 88 29.42 28.08 -71.55
N ASP A 89 30.42 27.33 -71.07
CA ASP A 89 31.82 27.47 -71.50
C ASP A 89 31.98 27.20 -73.01
N MET A 90 31.25 26.22 -73.55
CA MET A 90 31.22 25.95 -75.01
C MET A 90 30.56 27.09 -75.81
N LYS A 91 29.52 27.71 -75.27
CA LYS A 91 28.87 28.87 -75.92
C LYS A 91 29.78 30.09 -75.91
N ASP A 92 30.49 30.34 -74.82
CA ASP A 92 31.44 31.45 -74.71
C ASP A 92 32.64 31.26 -75.66
N ALA A 93 33.15 30.02 -75.78
CA ALA A 93 34.18 29.70 -76.78
C ALA A 93 33.70 29.91 -78.23
N LYS A 94 32.43 29.57 -78.53
CA LYS A 94 31.81 29.79 -79.84
C LYS A 94 31.65 31.28 -80.14
N ILE A 95 31.20 32.07 -79.16
CA ILE A 95 31.09 33.54 -79.27
C ILE A 95 32.46 34.14 -79.56
N GLY A 96 33.50 33.80 -78.79
CA GLY A 96 34.86 34.29 -79.01
C GLY A 96 35.46 33.89 -80.37
N SER A 97 35.00 32.77 -80.96
CA SER A 97 35.37 32.36 -82.33
C SER A 97 34.68 33.21 -83.40
N MET A 98 33.39 33.48 -83.23
CA MET A 98 32.63 34.33 -84.15
C MET A 98 33.12 35.78 -84.11
N GLU A 99 33.45 36.31 -82.93
CA GLU A 99 34.02 37.65 -82.77
C GLU A 99 35.40 37.80 -83.45
N ARG A 100 36.23 36.74 -83.44
CA ARG A 100 37.51 36.74 -84.19
C ARG A 100 37.27 36.75 -85.70
N SER A 101 36.40 35.88 -86.20
CA SER A 101 36.05 35.84 -87.63
C SER A 101 35.44 37.16 -88.12
N LEU A 102 34.66 37.84 -87.28
CA LEU A 102 34.11 39.17 -87.60
C LEU A 102 35.23 40.21 -87.76
N ARG A 103 36.22 40.22 -86.84
CA ARG A 103 37.39 41.11 -86.95
C ARG A 103 38.22 40.82 -88.20
N ASP A 104 38.46 39.56 -88.53
CA ASP A 104 39.22 39.18 -89.74
C ASP A 104 38.53 39.68 -91.03
N MET A 105 37.20 39.55 -91.09
CA MET A 105 36.40 40.07 -92.22
C MET A 105 36.37 41.61 -92.28
N GLU A 106 36.36 42.28 -91.12
CA GLU A 106 36.48 43.74 -91.05
C GLU A 106 37.84 44.24 -91.55
N GLU A 107 38.93 43.52 -91.26
CA GLU A 107 40.27 43.81 -91.77
C GLU A 107 40.40 43.58 -93.28
N GLU A 108 39.82 42.49 -93.82
CA GLU A 108 39.77 42.24 -95.27
C GLU A 108 39.01 43.35 -96.02
N LEU A 109 37.88 43.81 -95.48
CA LEU A 109 37.14 44.94 -96.06
C LEU A 109 37.95 46.23 -96.06
N LEU A 110 38.75 46.48 -95.02
CA LEU A 110 39.67 47.62 -94.94
C LEU A 110 40.77 47.54 -96.00
N MET A 111 41.36 46.35 -96.19
CA MET A 111 42.35 46.06 -97.23
C MET A 111 41.81 46.26 -98.64
N LEU A 112 40.63 45.74 -98.95
CA LEU A 112 39.99 45.90 -100.26
C LEU A 112 39.67 47.37 -100.57
N LYS A 113 39.30 48.17 -99.56
CA LYS A 113 39.12 49.61 -99.70
C LYS A 113 40.40 50.35 -100.07
N SER A 114 41.55 49.87 -99.59
CA SER A 114 42.86 50.49 -99.87
C SER A 114 43.42 50.17 -101.26
N ASN A 115 43.06 49.03 -101.86
CA ASN A 115 43.58 48.58 -103.16
C ASN A 115 42.82 49.12 -104.40
N GLY A 116 41.65 49.74 -104.22
CA GLY A 116 40.79 50.18 -105.32
C GLY A 116 41.27 51.41 -106.11
N LEU A 117 42.37 52.07 -105.75
CA LEU A 117 42.79 53.37 -106.30
C LEU A 117 43.95 53.32 -107.32
N LEU A 118 44.57 52.16 -107.60
CA LEU A 118 45.84 52.09 -108.33
C LEU A 118 45.80 51.53 -109.77
N SER A 119 44.65 51.09 -110.31
CA SER A 119 44.60 50.29 -111.56
C SER A 119 44.10 51.00 -112.84
N CYS A 120 43.69 52.27 -112.80
CA CYS A 120 43.06 52.92 -113.98
C CYS A 120 44.02 53.73 -114.87
N GLU A 121 45.23 54.10 -114.42
CA GLU A 121 46.14 54.95 -115.22
C GLU A 121 46.94 54.18 -116.28
N GLU A 122 47.34 52.93 -116.03
CA GLU A 122 48.26 52.20 -116.92
C GLU A 122 47.63 51.69 -118.24
N ARG A 123 46.29 51.60 -118.32
CA ARG A 123 45.59 51.00 -119.48
C ARG A 123 45.33 51.98 -120.64
N GLN A 124 45.60 53.28 -120.46
CA GLN A 124 45.33 54.34 -121.45
C GLN A 124 46.54 54.60 -122.39
N GLU A 125 47.75 54.19 -122.02
CA GLU A 125 49.00 54.50 -122.77
C GLU A 125 49.37 53.46 -123.84
N GLU A 126 48.96 52.20 -123.71
CA GLU A 126 49.19 51.15 -124.72
C GLU A 126 48.40 51.36 -126.03
N MET A 127 47.24 52.03 -125.96
CA MET A 127 46.36 52.22 -127.12
C MET A 127 46.94 53.18 -128.17
N LYS A 128 47.85 54.09 -127.77
CA LYS A 128 48.45 55.11 -128.65
C LYS A 128 49.65 54.58 -129.47
N GLN A 129 50.30 53.50 -129.03
CA GLN A 129 51.46 52.92 -129.75
C GLN A 129 51.05 52.04 -130.96
N MET A 130 49.83 51.52 -130.97
CA MET A 130 49.35 50.60 -132.01
C MET A 130 49.00 51.29 -133.35
N GLU A 131 48.78 52.61 -133.35
CA GLU A 131 48.33 53.37 -134.52
C GLU A 131 49.48 53.86 -135.41
N VAL A 132 50.67 54.08 -134.82
CA VAL A 132 51.90 54.48 -135.52
C VAL A 132 52.47 53.34 -136.39
N TYR A 133 52.34 52.09 -135.93
CA TYR A 133 52.78 50.89 -136.67
C TYR A 133 51.95 50.59 -137.95
N ARG A 134 50.70 51.06 -138.02
CA ARG A 134 49.82 50.85 -139.20
C ARG A 134 50.17 51.76 -140.38
N SER A 135 50.76 52.93 -140.13
CA SER A 135 51.10 53.92 -141.17
C SER A 135 52.36 53.52 -141.98
N HIS A 136 53.37 52.97 -141.31
CA HIS A 136 54.66 52.59 -141.92
C HIS A 136 54.54 51.44 -142.95
N THR A 137 53.55 50.56 -142.78
CA THR A 137 53.35 49.36 -143.60
C THR A 137 52.82 49.66 -145.02
N LYS A 138 52.15 50.80 -145.24
CA LYS A 138 51.55 51.13 -146.55
C LYS A 138 52.53 51.70 -147.58
N PHE A 139 53.67 52.26 -147.16
CA PHE A 139 54.66 52.87 -148.05
C PHE A 139 55.58 51.84 -148.75
N MET A 140 55.87 50.72 -148.10
CA MET A 140 56.75 49.66 -148.61
C MET A 140 56.14 48.83 -149.77
N LYS A 141 54.83 48.93 -149.99
CA LYS A 141 54.06 48.02 -150.87
C LYS A 141 54.02 48.43 -152.35
N ASN A 142 54.54 49.60 -152.72
CA ASN A 142 54.34 50.19 -154.06
C ASN A 142 55.55 50.13 -155.03
N LYS A 143 56.71 49.59 -154.62
CA LYS A 143 57.93 49.62 -155.47
C LYS A 143 58.38 48.27 -156.07
N VAL A 144 57.71 47.17 -155.72
CA VAL A 144 58.20 45.81 -156.02
C VAL A 144 57.18 44.99 -156.83
N THR A 145 56.06 45.61 -157.16
CA THR A 145 54.86 44.98 -157.70
C THR A 145 54.81 45.17 -159.22
N HIS A 146 55.65 44.49 -160.00
CA HIS A 146 55.33 44.19 -161.42
C HIS A 146 56.31 43.25 -162.16
N HIS A 147 57.45 42.88 -161.57
CA HIS A 147 58.35 41.86 -162.14
C HIS A 147 58.57 40.63 -161.24
N ILE A 148 58.01 40.66 -160.03
CA ILE A 148 58.16 39.63 -159.01
C ILE A 148 56.86 38.81 -158.83
N GLY A 149 55.74 39.26 -159.43
CA GLY A 149 54.41 38.69 -159.24
C GLY A 149 54.16 37.30 -159.84
N PHE A 150 55.03 36.75 -160.68
CA PHE A 150 54.89 35.37 -161.19
C PHE A 150 55.87 34.38 -160.52
N ILE A 151 57.06 34.86 -160.14
CA ILE A 151 58.08 34.05 -159.43
C ILE A 151 57.77 33.95 -157.93
N ILE A 152 57.15 34.96 -157.31
CA ILE A 152 56.84 34.96 -155.86
C ILE A 152 55.40 34.52 -155.53
N ASN A 153 54.41 34.64 -156.43
CA ASN A 153 53.03 34.27 -156.07
C ASN A 153 52.82 32.78 -155.83
N ILE A 154 53.56 31.90 -156.52
CA ILE A 154 53.49 30.45 -156.29
C ILE A 154 53.95 30.09 -154.86
N PRO A 155 55.16 30.48 -154.40
CA PRO A 155 55.56 30.24 -153.01
C PRO A 155 54.70 30.99 -152.00
N ILE A 156 54.19 32.19 -152.29
CA ILE A 156 53.25 32.89 -151.40
C ILE A 156 51.91 32.14 -151.28
N PHE A 157 51.37 31.61 -152.37
CA PHE A 157 50.13 30.84 -152.33
C PHE A 157 50.31 29.56 -151.50
N GLN A 158 51.46 28.90 -151.66
CA GLN A 158 51.81 27.71 -150.88
C GLN A 158 51.97 28.02 -149.38
N VAL A 159 52.69 29.10 -149.03
CA VAL A 159 52.82 29.57 -147.64
C VAL A 159 51.47 29.98 -147.06
N LYS A 160 50.56 30.57 -147.84
CA LYS A 160 49.20 30.90 -147.38
C LYS A 160 48.35 29.66 -147.12
N GLN A 161 48.46 28.65 -147.97
CA GLN A 161 47.78 27.38 -147.77
C GLN A 161 48.31 26.66 -146.53
N ASP A 162 49.64 26.65 -146.34
CA ASP A 162 50.28 26.09 -145.15
C ASP A 162 49.94 26.88 -143.88
N LEU A 163 49.89 28.21 -143.95
CA LEU A 163 49.44 29.07 -142.85
C LEU A 163 47.99 28.79 -142.49
N SER A 164 47.09 28.72 -143.48
CA SER A 164 45.69 28.36 -143.27
C SER A 164 45.54 26.98 -142.64
N ARG A 165 46.37 26.00 -143.05
CA ARG A 165 46.42 24.68 -142.43
C ARG A 165 46.90 24.78 -140.98
N LYS A 166 47.95 25.54 -140.71
CA LYS A 166 48.46 25.78 -139.35
C LYS A 166 47.46 26.53 -138.47
N ASP A 167 46.68 27.45 -139.02
CA ASP A 167 45.61 28.14 -138.31
C ASP A 167 44.48 27.17 -137.94
N THR A 168 44.09 26.27 -138.86
CA THR A 168 43.12 25.21 -138.52
C THR A 168 43.65 24.22 -137.48
N GLU A 169 44.94 23.87 -137.55
CA GLU A 169 45.60 23.03 -136.53
C GLU A 169 45.65 23.75 -135.18
N LEU A 170 45.96 25.05 -135.15
CA LEU A 170 45.99 25.88 -133.96
C LEU A 170 44.60 26.01 -133.35
N LEU A 171 43.57 26.28 -134.15
CA LEU A 171 42.18 26.32 -133.69
C LEU A 171 41.76 24.97 -133.10
N GLY A 172 42.12 23.86 -133.76
CA GLY A 172 41.86 22.52 -133.24
C GLY A 172 42.57 22.23 -131.92
N LEU A 173 43.82 22.69 -131.75
CA LEU A 173 44.54 22.61 -130.48
C LEU A 173 43.94 23.51 -129.40
N GLN A 174 43.47 24.70 -129.77
CA GLN A 174 42.81 25.63 -128.86
C GLN A 174 41.50 25.05 -128.33
N THR A 175 40.67 24.47 -129.20
CA THR A 175 39.46 23.75 -128.76
C THR A 175 39.80 22.57 -127.85
N LYS A 176 40.85 21.79 -128.15
CA LYS A 176 41.30 20.70 -127.27
C LYS A 176 41.78 21.20 -125.92
N LEU A 177 42.48 22.33 -125.88
CA LEU A 177 42.94 22.94 -124.63
C LEU A 177 41.74 23.41 -123.81
N GLU A 178 40.75 24.05 -124.44
CA GLU A 178 39.53 24.51 -123.79
C GLU A 178 38.70 23.34 -123.25
N THR A 179 38.54 22.25 -124.01
CA THR A 179 37.84 21.06 -123.52
C THR A 179 38.58 20.40 -122.37
N LEU A 180 39.91 20.28 -122.42
CA LEU A 180 40.70 19.77 -121.30
C LEU A 180 40.64 20.68 -120.07
N THR A 181 40.61 22.00 -120.27
CA THR A 181 40.48 22.99 -119.19
C THR A 181 39.12 22.86 -118.50
N ASN A 182 38.04 22.70 -119.27
CA ASN A 182 36.71 22.45 -118.72
C ASN A 182 36.65 21.11 -117.98
N GLN A 183 37.19 20.04 -118.55
CA GLN A 183 37.28 18.74 -117.88
C GLN A 183 38.08 18.80 -116.56
N PHE A 184 39.15 19.59 -116.53
CA PHE A 184 39.93 19.82 -115.31
C PHE A 184 39.12 20.61 -114.28
N SER A 185 38.39 21.64 -114.70
CA SER A 185 37.48 22.41 -113.83
C SER A 185 36.39 21.54 -113.23
N ASP A 186 35.73 20.70 -114.03
CA ASP A 186 34.70 19.76 -113.56
C ASP A 186 35.28 18.75 -112.56
N SER A 187 36.44 18.19 -112.87
CA SER A 187 37.15 17.26 -111.97
C SER A 187 37.50 17.94 -110.64
N LYS A 188 37.91 19.21 -110.67
CA LYS A 188 38.20 20.00 -109.47
C LYS A 188 36.93 20.21 -108.62
N GLN A 189 35.82 20.60 -109.24
CA GLN A 189 34.53 20.75 -108.54
C GLN A 189 34.06 19.42 -107.93
N HIS A 190 34.20 18.31 -108.64
CA HIS A 190 33.89 16.98 -108.10
C HIS A 190 34.74 16.65 -106.86
N ILE A 191 36.03 16.97 -106.87
CA ILE A 191 36.92 16.80 -105.70
C ILE A 191 36.46 17.67 -104.53
N GLU A 192 36.04 18.92 -104.79
CA GLU A 192 35.54 19.83 -103.75
C GLU A 192 34.27 19.28 -103.09
N VAL A 193 33.29 18.80 -103.86
CA VAL A 193 32.08 18.15 -103.31
C VAL A 193 32.42 16.90 -102.48
N LEU A 194 33.38 16.10 -102.91
CA LEU A 194 33.83 14.94 -102.14
C LEU A 194 34.52 15.33 -100.82
N LYS A 195 35.30 16.42 -100.82
CA LYS A 195 35.89 16.97 -99.60
C LYS A 195 34.82 17.47 -98.64
N GLU A 196 33.84 18.22 -99.13
CA GLU A 196 32.70 18.66 -98.32
C GLU A 196 31.93 17.47 -97.73
N SER A 197 31.65 16.44 -98.54
CA SER A 197 31.01 15.21 -98.08
C SER A 197 31.84 14.48 -97.01
N LEU A 198 33.17 14.43 -97.17
CA LEU A 198 34.07 13.84 -96.18
C LEU A 198 34.03 14.63 -94.87
N THR A 199 34.15 15.96 -94.92
CA THR A 199 34.09 16.81 -93.71
C THR A 199 32.74 16.68 -92.98
N ALA A 200 31.62 16.58 -93.70
CA ALA A 200 30.31 16.35 -93.11
C ALA A 200 30.22 14.98 -92.40
N LYS A 201 30.83 13.93 -92.98
CA LYS A 201 30.90 12.61 -92.35
C LYS A 201 31.81 12.61 -91.11
N GLU A 202 32.93 13.31 -91.14
CA GLU A 202 33.83 13.47 -89.99
C GLU A 202 33.14 14.19 -88.83
N GLN A 203 32.43 15.29 -89.12
CA GLN A 203 31.63 16.00 -88.12
C GLN A 203 30.54 15.10 -87.53
N ARG A 204 29.85 14.31 -88.36
CA ARG A 204 28.84 13.35 -87.89
C ARG A 204 29.47 12.27 -87.01
N ALA A 205 30.64 11.76 -87.37
CA ALA A 205 31.36 10.78 -86.55
C ALA A 205 31.78 11.38 -85.20
N ALA A 206 32.22 12.63 -85.18
CA ALA A 206 32.54 13.34 -83.93
C ALA A 206 31.33 13.50 -83.02
N ILE A 207 30.16 13.88 -83.55
CA ILE A 207 28.91 13.97 -82.79
C ILE A 207 28.53 12.61 -82.20
N LEU A 208 28.52 11.56 -83.03
CA LEU A 208 28.21 10.20 -82.57
C LEU A 208 29.20 9.73 -81.49
N GLN A 209 30.48 10.08 -81.61
CA GLN A 209 31.48 9.77 -80.59
C GLN A 209 31.12 10.44 -79.25
N THR A 210 30.76 11.73 -79.26
CA THR A 210 30.33 12.43 -78.03
C THR A 210 29.05 11.84 -77.43
N GLU A 211 28.11 11.40 -78.25
CA GLU A 211 26.89 10.72 -77.78
C GLU A 211 27.21 9.38 -77.12
N VAL A 212 28.11 8.58 -77.71
CA VAL A 212 28.57 7.32 -77.12
C VAL A 212 29.25 7.54 -75.78
N ASP A 213 30.13 8.54 -75.68
CA ASP A 213 30.83 8.83 -74.43
C ASP A 213 29.90 9.35 -73.34
N ALA A 214 28.88 10.16 -73.69
CA ALA A 214 27.82 10.56 -72.76
C ALA A 214 26.98 9.36 -72.28
N LEU A 215 26.67 8.41 -73.17
CA LEU A 215 25.95 7.18 -72.80
C LEU A 215 26.78 6.28 -71.89
N ARG A 216 28.09 6.18 -72.12
CA ARG A 216 29.02 5.44 -71.25
C ARG A 216 29.05 6.01 -69.84
N LEU A 217 29.22 7.34 -69.71
CA LEU A 217 29.23 7.99 -68.40
C LEU A 217 27.90 7.78 -67.66
N ARG A 218 26.76 7.88 -68.37
CA ARG A 218 25.44 7.59 -67.79
C ARG A 218 25.29 6.14 -67.34
N LEU A 219 25.89 5.19 -68.06
CA LEU A 219 25.90 3.78 -67.67
C LEU A 219 26.71 3.59 -66.39
N GLU A 220 27.91 4.16 -66.30
CA GLU A 220 28.76 4.12 -65.10
C GLU A 220 28.05 4.72 -63.86
N GLU A 221 27.34 5.84 -64.01
CA GLU A 221 26.53 6.42 -62.94
C GLU A 221 25.40 5.49 -62.46
N LYS A 222 24.75 4.79 -63.41
CA LYS A 222 23.70 3.82 -63.10
C LYS A 222 24.28 2.60 -62.40
N GLU A 223 25.42 2.09 -62.84
CA GLU A 223 26.14 1.00 -62.18
C GLU A 223 26.57 1.39 -60.76
N ALA A 224 27.11 2.59 -60.56
CA ALA A 224 27.47 3.10 -59.24
C ALA A 224 26.24 3.21 -58.32
N THR A 225 25.11 3.67 -58.84
CA THR A 225 23.85 3.74 -58.09
C THR A 225 23.33 2.34 -57.73
N LEU A 226 23.41 1.40 -58.67
CA LEU A 226 23.01 0.01 -58.45
C LEU A 226 23.87 -0.64 -57.37
N ASN A 227 25.20 -0.46 -57.42
CA ASN A 227 26.12 -0.97 -56.40
C ASN A 227 25.81 -0.39 -55.01
N LYS A 228 25.51 0.91 -54.91
CA LYS A 228 25.06 1.53 -53.64
C LYS A 228 23.77 0.89 -53.12
N LYS A 229 22.79 0.64 -54.01
CA LYS A 229 21.53 0.00 -53.63
C LYS A 229 21.73 -1.45 -53.22
N SER A 230 22.59 -2.20 -53.90
CA SER A 230 22.95 -3.57 -53.51
C SER A 230 23.59 -3.61 -52.12
N LYS A 231 24.53 -2.69 -51.82
CA LYS A 231 25.15 -2.60 -50.50
C LYS A 231 24.13 -2.26 -49.41
N GLN A 232 23.24 -1.30 -49.69
CA GLN A 232 22.16 -0.95 -48.77
C GLN A 232 21.23 -2.15 -48.49
N ILE A 233 20.90 -2.94 -49.50
CA ILE A 233 20.09 -4.16 -49.31
C ILE A 233 20.83 -5.19 -48.45
N GLN A 234 22.14 -5.34 -48.63
CA GLN A 234 22.96 -6.24 -47.80
C GLN A 234 22.98 -5.80 -46.33
N GLU A 235 23.25 -4.51 -46.06
CA GLU A 235 23.25 -3.94 -44.72
C GLU A 235 21.89 -4.14 -44.03
N MET A 236 20.79 -3.81 -44.71
CA MET A 236 19.42 -4.06 -44.20
C MET A 236 19.14 -5.55 -43.94
N SER A 237 19.73 -6.46 -44.72
CA SER A 237 19.60 -7.90 -44.53
C SER A 237 20.37 -8.39 -43.30
N GLU A 238 21.56 -7.83 -43.05
CA GLU A 238 22.37 -8.11 -41.87
C GLU A 238 21.67 -7.59 -40.61
N GLU A 239 21.17 -6.36 -40.64
CA GLU A 239 20.35 -5.78 -39.56
C GLU A 239 19.11 -6.63 -39.26
N LYS A 240 18.38 -7.06 -40.30
CA LYS A 240 17.26 -7.99 -40.13
C LYS A 240 17.69 -9.30 -39.46
N GLY A 241 18.88 -9.80 -39.78
CA GLY A 241 19.48 -10.96 -39.12
C GLY A 241 19.70 -10.72 -37.63
N THR A 242 20.30 -9.59 -37.27
CA THR A 242 20.54 -9.20 -35.87
C THR A 242 19.24 -9.03 -35.08
N LEU A 243 18.26 -8.31 -35.62
CA LEU A 243 16.95 -8.13 -35.00
C LEU A 243 16.20 -9.45 -34.81
N ASN A 244 16.32 -10.39 -35.76
CA ASN A 244 15.74 -11.73 -35.58
C ASN A 244 16.41 -12.51 -34.44
N GLY A 245 17.72 -12.35 -34.24
CA GLY A 245 18.43 -12.89 -33.09
C GLY A 245 17.91 -12.33 -31.77
N GLU A 246 17.82 -11.01 -31.67
CA GLU A 246 17.27 -10.33 -30.48
C GLU A 246 15.82 -10.74 -30.19
N ILE A 247 14.99 -10.89 -31.23
CA ILE A 247 13.61 -11.39 -31.08
C ILE A 247 13.62 -12.81 -30.50
N HIS A 248 14.56 -13.67 -30.89
CA HIS A 248 14.66 -15.02 -30.37
C HIS A 248 15.08 -15.01 -28.89
N ASP A 249 16.11 -14.24 -28.53
CA ASP A 249 16.57 -14.11 -27.14
C ASP A 249 15.48 -13.54 -26.22
N LEU A 250 14.72 -12.54 -26.69
CA LEU A 250 13.60 -11.97 -25.95
C LEU A 250 12.46 -12.98 -25.77
N LYS A 251 12.20 -13.85 -26.75
CA LYS A 251 11.22 -14.94 -26.62
C LYS A 251 11.66 -15.96 -25.57
N ASP A 252 12.91 -16.39 -25.61
CA ASP A 252 13.43 -17.34 -24.62
C ASP A 252 13.40 -16.75 -23.20
N MET A 253 13.74 -15.47 -23.07
CA MET A 253 13.62 -14.75 -21.80
C MET A 253 12.16 -14.67 -21.32
N LEU A 254 11.21 -14.42 -22.24
CA LEU A 254 9.79 -14.41 -21.92
C LEU A 254 9.31 -15.78 -21.42
N GLU A 255 9.67 -16.86 -22.11
CA GLU A 255 9.33 -18.23 -21.68
C GLU A 255 9.87 -18.55 -20.27
N VAL A 256 11.11 -18.14 -19.96
CA VAL A 256 11.68 -18.31 -18.62
C VAL A 256 10.88 -17.53 -17.58
N LYS A 257 10.48 -16.30 -17.89
CA LYS A 257 9.65 -15.48 -17.00
C LYS A 257 8.27 -16.08 -16.81
N GLU A 258 7.64 -16.62 -17.84
CA GLU A 258 6.36 -17.32 -17.75
C GLU A 258 6.45 -18.56 -16.85
N ARG A 259 7.48 -19.40 -17.02
CA ARG A 259 7.74 -20.54 -16.13
C ARG A 259 7.93 -20.09 -14.68
N LYS A 260 8.64 -18.99 -14.44
CA LYS A 260 8.83 -18.42 -13.10
C LYS A 260 7.51 -17.92 -12.49
N ILE A 261 6.66 -17.27 -13.28
CA ILE A 261 5.32 -16.84 -12.86
C ILE A 261 4.49 -18.05 -12.42
N ILE A 262 4.49 -19.14 -13.20
CA ILE A 262 3.77 -20.37 -12.84
C ILE A 262 4.26 -20.94 -11.51
N VAL A 263 5.58 -20.96 -11.27
CA VAL A 263 6.15 -21.43 -9.99
C VAL A 263 5.72 -20.53 -8.83
N LEU A 264 5.74 -19.21 -9.01
CA LEU A 264 5.32 -18.25 -7.98
C LEU A 264 3.83 -18.34 -7.69
N GLN A 265 2.99 -18.54 -8.71
CA GLN A 265 1.55 -18.76 -8.55
C GLN A 265 1.28 -20.00 -7.69
N LYS A 266 1.93 -21.13 -7.98
CA LYS A 266 1.83 -22.34 -7.14
C LYS A 266 2.27 -22.09 -5.70
N LYS A 267 3.31 -21.28 -5.49
CA LYS A 267 3.77 -20.93 -4.13
C LYS A 267 2.75 -20.08 -3.38
N ILE A 268 2.09 -19.14 -4.07
CA ILE A 268 0.99 -18.34 -3.51
C ILE A 268 -0.18 -19.24 -3.13
N GLU A 269 -0.61 -20.14 -4.01
CA GLU A 269 -1.70 -21.08 -3.75
C GLU A 269 -1.43 -21.93 -2.49
N ASN A 270 -0.21 -22.47 -2.37
CA ASN A 270 0.20 -23.24 -1.20
C ASN A 270 0.20 -22.38 0.09
N LEU A 271 0.68 -21.14 0.04
CA LEU A 271 0.64 -20.23 1.19
C LEU A 271 -0.80 -19.85 1.58
N GLN A 272 -1.69 -19.67 0.61
CA GLN A 272 -3.11 -19.41 0.85
C GLN A 272 -3.82 -20.62 1.47
N GLU A 273 -3.46 -21.84 1.09
CA GLU A 273 -3.95 -23.05 1.75
C GLU A 273 -3.48 -23.15 3.21
N GLN A 274 -2.19 -22.91 3.46
CA GLN A 274 -1.66 -22.87 4.83
C GLN A 274 -2.34 -21.81 5.70
N LEU A 275 -2.62 -20.62 5.13
CA LEU A 275 -3.35 -19.57 5.82
C LEU A 275 -4.76 -20.03 6.20
N ARG A 276 -5.50 -20.63 5.25
CA ARG A 276 -6.85 -21.16 5.51
C ARG A 276 -6.87 -22.23 6.59
N ASP A 277 -5.87 -23.10 6.64
CA ASP A 277 -5.77 -24.11 7.69
C ASP A 277 -5.45 -23.48 9.05
N LYS A 278 -4.62 -22.43 9.09
CA LYS A 278 -4.38 -21.66 10.31
C LYS A 278 -5.62 -20.90 10.78
N GLU A 279 -6.41 -20.34 9.87
CA GLU A 279 -7.69 -19.70 10.19
C GLU A 279 -8.68 -20.70 10.81
N LYS A 280 -8.79 -21.92 10.25
CA LYS A 280 -9.61 -23.00 10.84
C LYS A 280 -9.13 -23.36 12.24
N GLN A 281 -7.81 -23.51 12.44
CA GLN A 281 -7.23 -23.76 13.76
C GLN A 281 -7.59 -22.64 14.74
N MET A 282 -7.45 -21.38 14.34
CA MET A 282 -7.81 -20.23 15.16
C MET A 282 -9.31 -20.20 15.49
N SER A 283 -10.19 -20.53 14.55
CA SER A 283 -11.64 -20.63 14.81
C SER A 283 -11.94 -21.70 15.86
N SER A 284 -11.34 -22.89 15.73
CA SER A 284 -11.53 -23.97 16.71
C SER A 284 -11.03 -23.59 18.12
N LEU A 285 -9.91 -22.86 18.21
CA LEU A 285 -9.40 -22.36 19.48
C LEU A 285 -10.32 -21.30 20.08
N LYS A 286 -10.87 -20.39 19.26
CA LYS A 286 -11.85 -19.40 19.72
C LYS A 286 -13.11 -20.06 20.28
N GLU A 287 -13.62 -21.10 19.63
CA GLU A 287 -14.75 -21.88 20.15
C GLU A 287 -14.42 -22.55 21.48
N ARG A 288 -13.23 -23.15 21.59
CA ARG A 288 -12.76 -23.74 22.86
C ARG A 288 -12.63 -22.71 23.98
N VAL A 289 -12.14 -21.51 23.69
CA VAL A 289 -12.07 -20.41 24.64
C VAL A 289 -13.46 -19.98 25.09
N LYS A 290 -14.43 -19.85 24.16
CA LYS A 290 -15.83 -19.55 24.51
C LYS A 290 -16.42 -20.60 25.44
N SER A 291 -16.17 -21.89 25.17
CA SER A 291 -16.60 -22.98 26.05
C SER A 291 -16.00 -22.85 27.45
N LEU A 292 -14.69 -22.64 27.54
CA LEU A 292 -14.00 -22.46 28.83
C LEU A 292 -14.49 -21.21 29.58
N GLN A 293 -14.81 -20.12 28.88
CA GLN A 293 -15.42 -18.94 29.49
C GLN A 293 -16.81 -19.23 30.06
N ALA A 294 -17.63 -20.01 29.35
CA ALA A 294 -18.92 -20.45 29.87
C ALA A 294 -18.74 -21.32 31.12
N ASP A 295 -17.79 -22.26 31.11
CA ASP A 295 -17.46 -23.07 32.29
C ASP A 295 -16.98 -22.20 33.47
N THR A 296 -16.14 -21.20 33.20
CA THR A 296 -15.65 -20.27 34.22
C THR A 296 -16.79 -19.45 34.83
N SER A 297 -17.69 -18.91 34.00
CA SER A 297 -18.87 -18.17 34.46
C SER A 297 -19.82 -19.06 35.30
N ASN A 298 -19.97 -20.33 34.90
CA ASN A 298 -20.74 -21.29 35.69
C ASN A 298 -20.07 -21.56 37.06
N THR A 299 -18.74 -21.69 37.09
CA THR A 299 -18.00 -21.85 38.36
C THR A 299 -18.10 -20.61 39.24
N ASP A 300 -18.03 -19.40 38.67
CA ASP A 300 -18.19 -18.15 39.43
C ASP A 300 -19.59 -18.04 40.04
N THR A 301 -20.62 -18.45 39.30
CA THR A 301 -22.01 -18.50 39.81
C THR A 301 -22.14 -19.50 40.98
N ALA A 302 -21.52 -20.67 40.87
CA ALA A 302 -21.50 -21.66 41.94
C ALA A 302 -20.73 -21.15 43.17
N LEU A 303 -19.61 -20.47 42.98
CA LEU A 303 -18.85 -19.84 44.05
C LEU A 303 -19.67 -18.76 44.74
N THR A 304 -20.32 -17.87 43.99
CA THR A 304 -21.21 -16.82 44.53
C THR A 304 -22.31 -17.44 45.40
N THR A 305 -22.93 -18.53 44.94
CA THR A 305 -23.96 -19.24 45.70
C THR A 305 -23.41 -19.86 46.99
N LEU A 306 -22.19 -20.39 46.95
CA LEU A 306 -21.52 -20.93 48.14
C LEU A 306 -21.14 -19.82 49.12
N GLU A 307 -20.68 -18.66 48.63
CA GLU A 307 -20.39 -17.48 49.45
C GLU A 307 -21.65 -16.95 50.14
N GLU A 308 -22.79 -16.88 49.44
CA GLU A 308 -24.08 -16.49 50.02
C GLU A 308 -24.54 -17.49 51.10
N SER A 309 -24.40 -18.79 50.83
CA SER A 309 -24.70 -19.84 51.80
C SER A 309 -23.81 -19.74 53.04
N LEU A 310 -22.51 -19.47 52.84
CA LEU A 310 -21.56 -19.25 53.93
C LEU A 310 -21.95 -18.01 54.76
N ALA A 311 -22.25 -16.88 54.11
CA ALA A 311 -22.68 -15.66 54.79
C ALA A 311 -23.97 -15.86 55.58
N GLU A 312 -24.93 -16.64 55.07
CA GLU A 312 -26.14 -16.99 55.83
C GLU A 312 -25.82 -17.89 57.03
N LYS A 313 -24.91 -18.86 56.88
CA LYS A 313 -24.42 -19.64 58.03
C LYS A 313 -23.75 -18.77 59.07
N GLU A 314 -22.95 -17.78 58.67
CA GLU A 314 -22.34 -16.81 59.58
C GLU A 314 -23.41 -15.96 60.30
N ARG A 315 -24.44 -15.48 59.60
CA ARG A 315 -25.58 -14.78 60.25
C ARG A 315 -26.33 -15.66 61.25
N ILE A 316 -26.52 -16.94 60.94
CA ILE A 316 -27.13 -17.90 61.88
C ILE A 316 -26.24 -18.08 63.10
N ILE A 317 -24.93 -18.26 62.90
CA ILE A 317 -23.96 -18.36 64.00
C ILE A 317 -24.02 -17.12 64.89
N GLU A 318 -24.06 -15.92 64.30
CA GLU A 318 -24.12 -14.68 65.07
C GLU A 318 -25.42 -14.56 65.88
N ARG A 319 -26.58 -14.89 65.28
CA ARG A 319 -27.86 -14.97 66.01
C ARG A 319 -27.80 -15.96 67.17
N LEU A 320 -27.16 -17.11 66.99
CA LEU A 320 -26.98 -18.11 68.05
C LEU A 320 -26.05 -17.63 69.15
N LYS A 321 -24.97 -16.88 68.82
CA LYS A 321 -24.11 -16.24 69.81
C LYS A 321 -24.88 -15.18 70.60
N GLU A 322 -25.63 -14.31 69.94
CA GLU A 322 -26.45 -13.30 70.60
C GLU A 322 -27.52 -13.93 71.50
N GLN A 323 -28.14 -15.04 71.08
CA GLN A 323 -29.06 -15.80 71.92
C GLN A 323 -28.34 -16.35 73.15
N ARG A 324 -27.19 -17.02 72.98
CA ARG A 324 -26.38 -17.50 74.10
C ARG A 324 -26.02 -16.37 75.07
N ASP A 325 -25.58 -15.22 74.54
CA ASP A 325 -25.17 -14.08 75.38
C ASP A 325 -26.36 -13.42 76.10
N ARG A 326 -27.57 -13.51 75.53
CA ARG A 326 -28.82 -13.13 76.21
C ARG A 326 -29.15 -14.13 77.32
N ASP A 327 -29.15 -15.42 77.02
CA ASP A 327 -29.43 -16.48 78.01
C ASP A 327 -28.41 -16.44 79.17
N ASP A 328 -27.14 -16.19 78.90
CA ASP A 328 -26.09 -16.06 79.93
C ASP A 328 -26.26 -14.78 80.77
N ARG A 329 -26.75 -13.69 80.17
CA ARG A 329 -27.13 -12.46 80.88
C ARG A 329 -28.33 -12.70 81.79
N GLU A 330 -29.40 -13.30 81.27
CA GLU A 330 -30.61 -13.64 82.01
C GLU A 330 -30.28 -14.56 83.20
N LYS A 331 -29.50 -15.63 82.99
CA LYS A 331 -28.99 -16.48 84.07
C LYS A 331 -28.13 -15.71 85.07
N GLY A 332 -27.32 -14.77 84.60
CA GLY A 332 -26.51 -13.90 85.44
C GLY A 332 -27.37 -13.02 86.35
N GLU A 333 -28.43 -12.40 85.80
CA GLU A 333 -29.41 -11.59 86.53
C GLU A 333 -30.22 -12.43 87.53
N GLU A 334 -30.67 -13.63 87.13
CA GLU A 334 -31.35 -14.59 88.02
C GLU A 334 -30.45 -14.98 89.20
N LEU A 335 -29.17 -15.29 88.94
CA LEU A 335 -28.19 -15.58 89.99
C LEU A 335 -27.93 -14.37 90.90
N GLU A 336 -27.93 -13.15 90.35
CA GLU A 336 -27.77 -11.93 91.16
C GLU A 336 -28.99 -11.66 92.05
N CYS A 337 -30.21 -11.86 91.53
CA CYS A 337 -31.45 -11.80 92.30
C CYS A 337 -31.44 -12.84 93.44
N ALA A 338 -31.14 -14.10 93.13
CA ALA A 338 -31.02 -15.15 94.15
C ALA A 338 -29.94 -14.83 95.19
N ARG A 339 -28.82 -14.19 94.80
CA ARG A 339 -27.79 -13.73 95.74
C ARG A 339 -28.29 -12.59 96.64
N LYS A 340 -29.06 -11.63 96.11
CA LYS A 340 -29.67 -10.55 96.90
C LYS A 340 -30.65 -11.11 97.91
N GLU A 341 -31.56 -11.98 97.47
CA GLU A 341 -32.51 -12.69 98.36
C GLU A 341 -31.78 -13.48 99.45
N LEU A 342 -30.73 -14.22 99.10
CA LEU A 342 -29.90 -14.94 100.08
C LEU A 342 -29.25 -13.99 101.09
N LYS A 343 -28.80 -12.81 100.66
CA LYS A 343 -28.22 -11.79 101.55
C LYS A 343 -29.28 -11.23 102.49
N GLU A 344 -30.45 -10.86 101.98
CA GLU A 344 -31.58 -10.39 102.80
C GLU A 344 -32.02 -11.45 103.82
N LEU A 345 -32.10 -12.73 103.40
CA LEU A 345 -32.39 -13.85 104.30
C LEU A 345 -31.34 -13.98 105.40
N LYS A 346 -30.05 -13.81 105.09
CA LYS A 346 -28.96 -13.82 106.08
C LYS A 346 -29.06 -12.64 107.05
N GLU A 347 -29.40 -11.45 106.57
CA GLU A 347 -29.61 -10.26 107.41
C GLU A 347 -30.81 -10.46 108.33
N ARG A 348 -31.94 -10.97 107.81
CA ARG A 348 -33.12 -11.35 108.63
C ARG A 348 -32.78 -12.42 109.66
N PHE A 349 -32.02 -13.44 109.28
CA PHE A 349 -31.56 -14.48 110.21
C PHE A 349 -30.70 -13.88 111.32
N SER A 350 -29.79 -12.96 110.99
CA SER A 350 -28.92 -12.28 111.96
C SER A 350 -29.72 -11.41 112.92
N LEU A 351 -30.74 -10.70 112.43
CA LEU A 351 -31.68 -9.94 113.26
C LEU A 351 -32.45 -10.85 114.22
N LEU A 352 -33.06 -11.93 113.69
CA LEU A 352 -33.77 -12.91 114.52
C LEU A 352 -32.86 -13.58 115.55
N GLN A 353 -31.59 -13.82 115.21
CA GLN A 353 -30.59 -14.35 116.15
C GLN A 353 -30.26 -13.33 117.26
N GLY A 354 -30.18 -12.04 116.92
CA GLY A 354 -30.07 -10.95 117.89
C GLY A 354 -31.27 -10.91 118.83
N ASP A 355 -32.48 -10.87 118.28
CA ASP A 355 -33.74 -10.86 119.05
C ASP A 355 -33.85 -12.09 119.97
N LEU A 356 -33.42 -13.26 119.49
CA LEU A 356 -33.38 -14.49 120.29
C LEU A 356 -32.41 -14.35 121.47
N SER A 357 -31.21 -13.79 121.24
CA SER A 357 -30.22 -13.56 122.29
C SER A 357 -30.71 -12.54 123.32
N ASP A 358 -31.40 -11.48 122.87
CA ASP A 358 -32.05 -10.50 123.75
C ASP A 358 -33.18 -11.16 124.56
N ARG A 359 -33.95 -12.07 123.97
CA ARG A 359 -34.95 -12.86 124.71
C ARG A 359 -34.31 -13.79 125.74
N GLU A 360 -33.20 -14.43 125.39
CA GLU A 360 -32.44 -15.30 126.30
C GLU A 360 -31.89 -14.53 127.51
N THR A 361 -31.33 -13.34 127.29
CA THR A 361 -30.86 -12.46 128.39
C THR A 361 -32.01 -12.00 129.29
N ASN A 362 -33.11 -11.52 128.70
CA ASN A 362 -34.31 -11.16 129.47
C ASN A 362 -34.86 -12.34 130.29
N LEU A 363 -34.80 -13.55 129.74
CA LEU A 363 -35.23 -14.77 130.44
C LEU A 363 -34.31 -15.10 131.61
N LEU A 364 -32.99 -14.89 131.47
CA LEU A 364 -32.04 -15.01 132.57
C LEU A 364 -32.34 -14.00 133.69
N ASP A 365 -32.58 -12.73 133.34
CA ASP A 365 -32.94 -11.68 134.30
C ASP A 365 -34.23 -12.03 135.07
N LEU A 366 -35.26 -12.50 134.36
CA LEU A 366 -36.50 -12.97 134.97
C LEU A 366 -36.27 -14.17 135.90
N LYS A 367 -35.37 -15.08 135.54
CA LYS A 367 -35.01 -16.25 136.36
C LYS A 367 -34.26 -15.84 137.63
N GLU A 368 -33.39 -14.83 137.56
CA GLU A 368 -32.73 -14.24 138.72
C GLU A 368 -33.76 -13.55 139.64
N HIS A 369 -34.69 -12.80 139.06
CA HIS A 369 -35.76 -12.14 139.80
C HIS A 369 -36.69 -13.16 140.51
N ALA A 370 -37.01 -14.27 139.85
CA ALA A 370 -37.77 -15.38 140.43
C ALA A 370 -36.99 -16.07 141.56
N SER A 371 -35.68 -16.26 141.39
CA SER A 371 -34.80 -16.85 142.43
C SER A 371 -34.71 -15.96 143.67
N SER A 372 -34.65 -14.64 143.49
CA SER A 372 -34.70 -13.65 144.57
C SER A 372 -36.02 -13.72 145.36
N LEU A 373 -37.15 -13.78 144.65
CA LEU A 373 -38.49 -13.95 145.24
C LEU A 373 -38.62 -15.26 146.03
N ALA A 374 -38.08 -16.37 145.51
CA ALA A 374 -38.06 -17.66 146.22
C ALA A 374 -37.26 -17.58 147.55
N SER A 375 -36.12 -16.89 147.56
CA SER A 375 -35.33 -16.69 148.79
C SER A 375 -36.06 -15.85 149.85
N SER A 376 -36.82 -14.85 149.41
CA SER A 376 -37.69 -14.02 150.26
C SER A 376 -38.85 -14.84 150.85
N GLY A 377 -39.44 -15.72 150.05
CA GLY A 377 -40.45 -16.68 150.48
C GLY A 377 -39.96 -17.57 151.63
N LEU A 378 -38.78 -18.18 151.49
CA LEU A 378 -38.18 -19.04 152.52
C LEU A 378 -37.94 -18.32 153.85
N LYS A 379 -37.54 -17.03 153.83
CA LYS A 379 -37.37 -16.23 155.06
C LYS A 379 -38.69 -16.00 155.78
N LYS A 380 -39.79 -15.76 155.06
CA LYS A 380 -41.12 -15.62 155.67
C LYS A 380 -41.60 -16.93 156.27
N ASP A 381 -41.38 -18.04 155.57
CA ASP A 381 -41.80 -19.38 155.99
C ASP A 381 -41.12 -19.82 157.30
N SER A 382 -39.82 -19.50 157.46
CA SER A 382 -39.08 -19.77 158.71
C SER A 382 -39.62 -19.00 159.93
N LYS A 383 -40.06 -17.76 159.74
CA LYS A 383 -40.72 -16.96 160.80
C LYS A 383 -42.07 -17.54 161.19
N LEU A 384 -42.81 -18.06 160.21
CA LEU A 384 -44.13 -18.64 160.40
C LEU A 384 -44.07 -19.90 161.27
N LYS A 385 -43.12 -20.81 160.99
CA LYS A 385 -42.84 -21.99 161.84
C LYS A 385 -42.50 -21.65 163.29
N THR A 386 -41.82 -20.54 163.52
CA THR A 386 -41.43 -20.12 164.88
C THR A 386 -42.65 -19.67 165.69
N LEU A 387 -43.61 -18.99 165.04
CA LEU A 387 -44.87 -18.57 165.64
C LEU A 387 -45.81 -19.76 165.92
N GLU A 388 -45.81 -20.78 165.05
CA GLU A 388 -46.60 -22.01 165.26
C GLU A 388 -46.18 -22.76 166.53
N ILE A 389 -44.87 -22.89 166.80
CA ILE A 389 -44.35 -23.56 168.01
C ILE A 389 -44.79 -22.82 169.28
N SER A 390 -44.80 -21.49 169.26
CA SER A 390 -45.25 -20.66 170.39
C SER A 390 -46.74 -20.83 170.68
N LEU A 391 -47.55 -21.12 169.66
CA LEU A 391 -48.99 -21.32 169.79
C LEU A 391 -49.31 -22.67 170.47
N GLU A 392 -48.51 -23.70 170.20
CA GLU A 392 -48.70 -25.04 170.76
C GLU A 392 -48.36 -25.10 172.26
N GLN A 393 -47.34 -24.36 172.71
CA GLN A 393 -47.03 -24.22 174.14
C GLN A 393 -48.16 -23.55 174.94
N LYS A 394 -48.95 -22.67 174.32
CA LYS A 394 -50.12 -22.04 174.94
C LYS A 394 -51.33 -22.98 175.03
N ARG A 395 -51.43 -23.99 174.16
CA ARG A 395 -52.49 -25.02 174.23
C ARG A 395 -52.32 -25.96 175.44
N GLU A 396 -51.09 -26.35 175.77
CA GLU A 396 -50.82 -27.27 176.90
C GLU A 396 -51.11 -26.64 178.28
N GLU A 397 -51.00 -25.32 178.42
CA GLU A 397 -51.39 -24.59 179.64
C GLU A 397 -52.92 -24.62 179.88
N CYS A 398 -53.74 -24.60 178.81
CA CYS A 398 -55.20 -24.68 178.90
C CYS A 398 -55.69 -26.05 179.40
N LEU A 399 -55.05 -27.15 179.00
CA LEU A 399 -55.44 -28.51 179.41
C LEU A 399 -55.27 -28.77 180.92
N LYS A 400 -54.34 -28.09 181.59
CA LYS A 400 -54.13 -28.21 183.04
C LYS A 400 -55.22 -27.52 183.87
N LEU A 401 -55.83 -26.45 183.35
CA LEU A 401 -56.91 -25.72 184.01
C LEU A 401 -58.27 -26.44 183.88
N GLU A 402 -58.53 -27.12 182.76
CA GLU A 402 -59.74 -27.96 182.58
C GLU A 402 -59.83 -29.14 183.56
N SER A 403 -58.69 -29.72 183.95
CA SER A 403 -58.66 -30.84 184.92
C SER A 403 -59.01 -30.43 186.36
N GLN A 404 -58.90 -29.14 186.72
CA GLN A 404 -59.25 -28.64 188.06
C GLN A 404 -60.74 -28.27 188.18
N LEU A 405 -61.44 -28.04 187.05
CA LEU A 405 -62.86 -27.71 186.99
C LEU A 405 -63.77 -28.95 187.10
N LYS A 406 -63.32 -30.12 186.62
CA LYS A 406 -64.10 -31.38 186.63
C LYS A 406 -64.31 -32.04 188.01
N ARG A 407 -63.63 -31.60 189.08
CA ARG A 407 -63.86 -32.12 190.45
C ARG A 407 -64.89 -31.31 191.27
N ALA A 408 -65.34 -30.17 190.76
CA ALA A 408 -66.29 -29.30 191.47
C ALA A 408 -67.76 -29.45 191.00
N GLN A 409 -68.04 -30.27 189.98
CA GLN A 409 -69.34 -30.31 189.30
C GLN A 409 -70.20 -31.56 189.60
N THR A 410 -69.74 -32.46 190.48
CA THR A 410 -70.46 -33.69 190.91
C THR A 410 -71.32 -33.52 192.18
N ALA A 411 -71.54 -32.30 192.66
CA ALA A 411 -72.30 -32.04 193.91
C ALA A 411 -73.51 -31.09 193.79
N ALA A 412 -73.87 -30.63 192.58
CA ALA A 412 -75.04 -29.76 192.37
C ALA A 412 -76.15 -30.51 191.58
N LEU A 413 -76.73 -31.44 192.32
CA LEU A 413 -77.80 -32.39 192.02
C LEU A 413 -79.02 -31.86 191.23
N GLU A 414 -79.64 -32.80 190.48
CA GLU A 414 -81.07 -33.12 190.55
C GLU A 414 -82.08 -31.95 190.51
N ALA A 415 -82.50 -31.54 189.30
CA ALA A 415 -83.89 -31.14 189.02
C ALA A 415 -84.16 -31.01 187.49
N GLN A 416 -85.18 -31.75 187.02
CA GLN A 416 -86.00 -31.56 185.81
C GLN A 416 -85.57 -32.05 184.40
N ALA A 417 -86.15 -33.22 184.09
CA ALA A 417 -86.56 -33.87 182.85
C ALA A 417 -86.99 -33.06 181.59
N ASN A 418 -86.39 -33.42 180.44
CA ASN A 418 -86.92 -34.24 179.31
C ASN A 418 -87.93 -33.71 178.24
N THR A 419 -87.70 -34.25 177.01
CA THR A 419 -88.53 -34.39 175.76
C THR A 419 -88.44 -33.30 174.68
N GLU A 420 -88.27 -33.54 173.35
CA GLU A 420 -88.02 -34.71 172.48
C GLU A 420 -88.01 -34.22 170.99
N LEU A 421 -87.30 -34.94 170.10
CA LEU A 421 -87.74 -35.41 168.76
C LEU A 421 -86.78 -35.26 167.56
N ALA A 422 -86.58 -36.44 166.96
CA ALA A 422 -86.00 -36.75 165.67
C ALA A 422 -87.11 -37.00 164.60
N GLU A 423 -86.67 -37.21 163.35
CA GLU A 423 -87.39 -37.71 162.16
C GLU A 423 -88.11 -36.71 161.23
N ARG A 424 -87.35 -36.24 160.23
CA ARG A 424 -87.82 -36.21 158.82
C ARG A 424 -86.59 -36.13 157.88
N ILE A 425 -85.75 -37.16 157.79
CA ILE A 425 -85.90 -38.28 156.85
C ILE A 425 -86.05 -37.80 155.40
N LYS A 426 -85.04 -38.14 154.57
CA LYS A 426 -85.20 -38.96 153.36
C LYS A 426 -86.10 -38.37 152.27
N ASN A 427 -85.49 -37.86 151.20
CA ASN A 427 -85.95 -38.04 149.82
C ASN A 427 -84.94 -37.42 148.85
N LEU A 428 -84.59 -38.16 147.79
CA LEU A 428 -83.87 -37.72 146.59
C LEU A 428 -82.36 -38.03 146.52
N GLU A 429 -82.03 -39.29 146.84
CA GLU A 429 -81.17 -40.09 145.95
C GLU A 429 -82.02 -40.68 144.81
N GLN A 430 -81.36 -40.99 143.69
CA GLN A 430 -81.83 -41.67 142.46
C GLN A 430 -82.54 -40.79 141.41
N GLU A 431 -82.24 -40.86 140.11
CA GLU A 431 -81.35 -41.72 139.34
C GLU A 431 -81.22 -41.15 137.93
N VAL A 432 -80.01 -41.28 137.35
CA VAL A 432 -79.76 -42.04 136.11
C VAL A 432 -80.95 -42.21 135.18
N ALA A 433 -80.80 -41.81 133.91
CA ALA A 433 -81.08 -42.69 132.77
C ALA A 433 -81.10 -41.94 131.42
N ARG A 434 -80.18 -42.37 130.56
CA ARG A 434 -80.53 -42.86 129.22
C ARG A 434 -80.80 -41.84 128.11
N HIS A 435 -79.76 -41.71 127.27
CA HIS A 435 -79.72 -42.32 125.92
C HIS A 435 -80.16 -41.53 124.67
N LYS A 436 -79.28 -41.67 123.65
CA LYS A 436 -79.51 -42.02 122.21
C LYS A 436 -79.51 -40.87 121.20
N GLU A 437 -78.78 -40.87 120.07
CA GLU A 437 -78.40 -41.86 118.99
C GLU A 437 -79.04 -41.40 117.65
N ASP A 438 -78.41 -41.75 116.52
CA ASP A 438 -78.80 -41.61 115.08
C ASP A 438 -78.04 -40.51 114.31
N SER A 439 -77.07 -40.74 113.42
CA SER A 439 -76.80 -41.80 112.42
C SER A 439 -77.88 -41.97 111.34
N GLY A 440 -77.53 -41.59 110.11
CA GLY A 440 -78.09 -42.15 108.88
C GLY A 440 -79.20 -41.34 108.20
N LYS A 441 -78.84 -40.58 107.15
CA LYS A 441 -79.57 -40.38 105.87
C LYS A 441 -79.03 -39.16 105.10
N ALA A 442 -78.04 -39.37 104.23
CA ALA A 442 -77.90 -38.66 102.94
C ALA A 442 -76.75 -39.24 102.08
N GLN A 443 -76.77 -40.57 101.92
CA GLN A 443 -76.10 -41.31 100.85
C GLN A 443 -76.91 -41.15 99.54
N ALA A 444 -77.07 -39.90 99.08
CA ALA A 444 -77.80 -39.56 97.84
C ALA A 444 -77.24 -38.29 97.14
N GLU A 445 -76.07 -37.79 97.57
CA GLU A 445 -75.25 -36.82 96.81
C GLU A 445 -74.02 -37.51 96.19
N VAL A 446 -74.13 -38.81 95.92
CA VAL A 446 -73.14 -39.62 95.19
C VAL A 446 -73.28 -39.46 93.67
N ASP A 447 -74.39 -38.96 93.12
CA ASP A 447 -74.63 -39.09 91.67
C ASP A 447 -74.55 -37.78 90.86
N ARG A 448 -74.19 -36.62 91.45
CA ARG A 448 -74.24 -35.32 90.73
C ARG A 448 -72.88 -34.68 90.38
N LEU A 449 -71.76 -35.09 90.98
CA LEU A 449 -70.43 -34.54 90.63
C LEU A 449 -69.39 -35.61 90.24
N LEU A 450 -69.85 -36.85 90.04
CA LEU A 450 -69.15 -37.88 89.23
C LEU A 450 -69.23 -37.60 87.70
N GLU A 451 -69.82 -36.47 87.29
CA GLU A 451 -69.88 -35.97 85.90
C GLU A 451 -68.59 -35.22 85.49
N ILE A 452 -67.82 -34.65 86.43
CA ILE A 452 -66.55 -33.92 86.13
C ILE A 452 -65.32 -34.85 86.27
N LEU A 453 -65.55 -36.15 86.46
CA LEU A 453 -64.58 -37.22 86.23
C LEU A 453 -64.75 -37.88 84.84
N ARG A 454 -65.63 -37.34 83.97
CA ARG A 454 -65.82 -37.78 82.57
C ARG A 454 -65.33 -36.79 81.50
N GLU A 455 -64.64 -35.72 81.92
CA GLU A 455 -63.57 -35.06 81.12
C GLU A 455 -62.18 -35.64 81.46
N MET A 456 -62.22 -36.87 81.98
CA MET A 456 -61.32 -37.92 81.59
C MET A 456 -60.91 -37.86 80.11
N GLU A 457 -59.77 -38.51 79.89
CA GLU A 457 -59.61 -39.42 78.77
C GLU A 457 -58.97 -38.92 77.48
N ASN A 458 -58.21 -37.81 77.48
CA ASN A 458 -57.27 -37.57 76.36
C ASN A 458 -55.84 -37.06 76.68
N GLU A 459 -55.48 -36.61 77.89
CA GLU A 459 -54.10 -36.10 78.14
C GLU A 459 -53.14 -37.13 78.79
N LYS A 460 -53.58 -38.39 78.92
CA LYS A 460 -52.77 -39.50 79.47
C LYS A 460 -52.15 -40.41 78.41
N ASN A 461 -52.58 -40.35 77.15
CA ASN A 461 -52.13 -41.26 76.07
C ASN A 461 -50.89 -40.81 75.27
N ASP A 462 -50.37 -39.60 75.50
CA ASP A 462 -49.23 -39.03 74.74
C ASP A 462 -47.86 -39.11 75.45
N LYS A 463 -47.74 -39.95 76.49
CA LYS A 463 -46.42 -40.29 77.08
C LYS A 463 -45.79 -41.63 76.62
N ASP A 464 -46.46 -42.49 75.85
CA ASP A 464 -45.97 -43.88 75.66
C ASP A 464 -45.44 -44.25 74.25
N LYS A 465 -45.32 -43.31 73.30
CA LYS A 465 -44.86 -43.61 71.91
C LYS A 465 -43.51 -43.03 71.44
N LYS A 466 -42.82 -42.17 72.20
CA LYS A 466 -41.49 -41.65 71.81
C LYS A 466 -40.33 -42.14 72.67
N ILE A 467 -40.62 -43.04 73.61
CA ILE A 467 -39.66 -43.75 74.48
C ILE A 467 -39.29 -45.13 73.91
N SER A 468 -40.00 -45.64 72.90
CA SER A 468 -39.74 -46.97 72.30
C SER A 468 -38.67 -47.00 71.18
N GLU A 469 -38.01 -45.89 70.88
CA GLU A 469 -36.95 -45.83 69.85
C GLU A 469 -35.53 -45.55 70.42
N LEU A 470 -35.37 -45.61 71.73
CA LEU A 470 -34.05 -45.57 72.39
C LEU A 470 -33.68 -46.89 73.08
N GLU A 471 -33.85 -48.02 72.41
CA GLU A 471 -33.26 -49.31 72.83
C GLU A 471 -32.67 -50.15 71.69
N LYS A 472 -32.10 -49.51 70.65
CA LYS A 472 -31.28 -50.24 69.67
C LYS A 472 -30.03 -49.50 69.19
N GLN A 473 -29.29 -48.88 70.11
CA GLN A 473 -27.81 -48.79 70.04
C GLN A 473 -27.26 -48.12 71.31
N MET A 474 -27.41 -48.83 72.42
CA MET A 474 -26.66 -48.60 73.65
C MET A 474 -25.30 -49.31 73.57
N LYS A 475 -24.30 -48.61 74.10
CA LYS A 475 -23.19 -49.12 74.93
C LYS A 475 -21.96 -49.79 74.33
N ASP A 476 -20.85 -49.22 74.78
CA ASP A 476 -19.58 -49.85 75.15
C ASP A 476 -18.62 -50.29 74.04
N GLN A 477 -17.65 -49.42 73.71
CA GLN A 477 -16.27 -49.63 74.17
C GLN A 477 -15.34 -48.44 73.84
N THR A 478 -14.98 -47.76 74.91
CA THR A 478 -13.86 -46.84 75.06
C THR A 478 -12.51 -47.55 74.85
N LYS A 479 -11.56 -46.84 74.20
CA LYS A 479 -10.09 -47.03 74.14
C LYS A 479 -9.53 -48.07 73.16
N LYS A 480 -8.88 -47.56 72.10
CA LYS A 480 -7.45 -47.86 71.89
C LYS A 480 -6.66 -46.64 71.42
N VAL A 481 -5.71 -46.33 72.29
CA VAL A 481 -4.60 -45.40 72.22
C VAL A 481 -3.57 -45.85 71.16
N ALA A 482 -2.75 -44.89 70.71
CA ALA A 482 -1.43 -45.00 70.08
C ALA A 482 -1.33 -44.99 68.54
N SER A 483 -1.11 -43.79 67.99
CA SER A 483 0.06 -43.40 67.15
C SER A 483 -0.36 -42.25 66.23
N LEU A 484 0.32 -41.12 66.06
CA LEU A 484 1.58 -40.58 66.54
C LEU A 484 1.51 -39.05 66.33
N LYS A 485 1.71 -38.28 67.40
CA LYS A 485 2.25 -36.91 67.27
C LYS A 485 3.75 -37.05 66.99
N HIS A 486 4.14 -36.89 65.73
CA HIS A 486 5.46 -36.38 65.29
C HIS A 486 5.28 -36.12 63.78
N LYS A 487 5.24 -34.89 63.29
CA LYS A 487 6.42 -34.03 63.18
C LYS A 487 5.98 -32.60 62.87
N GLU A 488 6.07 -31.75 63.89
CA GLU A 488 6.30 -30.32 63.72
C GLU A 488 7.72 -30.15 63.13
N GLN A 489 7.95 -29.07 62.37
CA GLN A 489 9.18 -28.69 61.65
C GLN A 489 9.16 -28.98 60.13
N VAL A 490 8.56 -28.06 59.36
CA VAL A 490 9.29 -27.14 58.45
C VAL A 490 8.40 -25.90 58.22
N GLU A 491 8.54 -24.93 59.10
CA GLU A 491 8.16 -23.52 58.90
C GLU A 491 9.34 -22.78 58.25
N LYS A 492 9.60 -22.99 56.94
CA LYS A 492 10.63 -22.21 56.21
C LYS A 492 10.61 -22.28 54.67
N SER A 493 9.43 -22.26 54.02
CA SER A 493 9.40 -22.26 52.54
C SER A 493 8.26 -21.46 51.90
N LYS A 494 7.71 -20.45 52.59
CA LYS A 494 6.63 -19.61 52.06
C LYS A 494 7.00 -18.13 51.87
N ASN A 495 8.31 -17.84 51.79
CA ASN A 495 8.86 -16.50 51.56
C ASN A 495 9.62 -16.35 50.21
N ALA A 496 9.45 -17.27 49.27
CA ALA A 496 10.16 -17.26 47.98
C ALA A 496 9.25 -17.10 46.75
N ARG A 497 7.95 -16.80 46.91
CA ARG A 497 7.01 -16.65 45.77
C ARG A 497 6.59 -15.21 45.47
N LEU A 498 7.04 -14.24 46.26
CA LEU A 498 6.71 -12.81 46.06
C LEU A 498 7.84 -11.98 45.43
N MET A 499 9.03 -12.56 45.17
CA MET A 499 10.11 -11.88 44.43
C MET A 499 10.24 -12.36 42.96
N GLU A 500 9.53 -13.44 42.58
CA GLU A 500 9.52 -13.95 41.20
C GLU A 500 8.39 -13.34 40.33
N GLU A 501 7.40 -12.70 40.97
CA GLU A 501 6.34 -11.91 40.30
C GLU A 501 6.76 -10.46 39.98
N ALA A 502 7.93 -10.03 40.46
CA ALA A 502 8.52 -8.73 40.12
C ALA A 502 9.49 -8.83 38.91
N ARG A 503 10.26 -9.91 38.78
CA ARG A 503 11.14 -10.15 37.60
C ARG A 503 10.36 -10.50 36.32
N LYS A 504 9.23 -11.21 36.42
CA LYS A 504 8.37 -11.53 35.26
C LYS A 504 7.59 -10.35 34.69
N ARG A 505 7.54 -9.20 35.38
CA ARG A 505 6.98 -7.95 34.82
C ARG A 505 8.00 -7.15 34.02
N GLU A 506 9.29 -7.42 34.17
CA GLU A 506 10.37 -6.77 33.40
C GLU A 506 10.61 -7.53 32.07
N ASP A 507 10.58 -8.87 32.10
CA ASP A 507 10.67 -9.71 30.90
C ASP A 507 9.42 -9.60 29.99
N ASN A 508 8.21 -9.47 30.54
CA ASN A 508 6.99 -9.25 29.74
C ASN A 508 6.90 -7.84 29.14
N MET A 509 7.49 -6.81 29.77
CA MET A 509 7.57 -5.46 29.19
C MET A 509 8.65 -5.39 28.11
N SER A 510 9.75 -6.14 28.25
CA SER A 510 10.78 -6.33 27.22
C SER A 510 10.25 -7.13 26.02
N GLU A 511 9.54 -8.24 26.24
CA GLU A 511 8.91 -9.02 25.16
C GLU A 511 7.77 -8.25 24.48
N SER A 512 6.94 -7.52 25.22
CA SER A 512 5.91 -6.65 24.62
C SER A 512 6.51 -5.46 23.88
N SER A 513 7.66 -4.93 24.32
CA SER A 513 8.40 -3.86 23.63
C SER A 513 9.10 -4.39 22.38
N GLN A 514 9.71 -5.58 22.43
CA GLN A 514 10.30 -6.26 21.27
C GLN A 514 9.23 -6.66 20.25
N GLN A 515 8.07 -7.13 20.68
CA GLN A 515 6.94 -7.40 19.78
C GLN A 515 6.41 -6.12 19.13
N MET A 516 6.36 -5.00 19.87
CA MET A 516 5.98 -3.69 19.32
C MET A 516 7.03 -3.18 18.32
N GLU A 517 8.32 -3.37 18.60
CA GLU A 517 9.42 -2.97 17.73
C GLU A 517 9.52 -3.87 16.47
N GLU A 518 9.23 -5.16 16.59
CA GLU A 518 9.06 -6.08 15.46
C GLU A 518 7.81 -5.75 14.62
N LEU A 519 6.69 -5.37 15.26
CA LEU A 519 5.49 -4.90 14.57
C LEU A 519 5.73 -3.58 13.84
N LEU A 520 6.45 -2.64 14.45
CA LEU A 520 6.86 -1.39 13.80
C LEU A 520 7.81 -1.65 12.64
N GLY A 521 8.80 -2.54 12.79
CA GLY A 521 9.70 -2.95 11.72
C GLY A 521 9.00 -3.69 10.58
N ALA A 522 8.00 -4.52 10.90
CA ALA A 522 7.14 -5.17 9.91
C ALA A 522 6.25 -4.16 9.18
N MET A 523 5.69 -3.18 9.90
CA MET A 523 4.90 -2.10 9.33
C MET A 523 5.75 -1.20 8.41
N GLU A 524 6.99 -0.89 8.77
CA GLU A 524 7.92 -0.13 7.93
C GLU A 524 8.30 -0.91 6.66
N LYS A 525 8.49 -2.24 6.76
CA LYS A 525 8.70 -3.11 5.58
C LYS A 525 7.49 -3.14 4.66
N VAL A 526 6.28 -3.28 5.20
CA VAL A 526 5.04 -3.23 4.41
C VAL A 526 4.89 -1.86 3.74
N LYS A 527 5.28 -0.78 4.42
CA LYS A 527 5.27 0.58 3.87
C LYS A 527 6.28 0.75 2.73
N GLN A 528 7.50 0.25 2.87
CA GLN A 528 8.49 0.20 1.79
C GLN A 528 8.05 -0.67 0.61
N GLU A 529 7.43 -1.82 0.87
CA GLU A 529 6.87 -2.67 -0.18
C GLU A 529 5.70 -1.97 -0.91
N LEU A 530 4.86 -1.24 -0.19
CA LEU A 530 3.78 -0.43 -0.76
C LEU A 530 4.32 0.71 -1.62
N GLU A 531 5.37 1.41 -1.18
CA GLU A 531 6.07 2.44 -1.96
C GLU A 531 6.74 1.85 -3.21
N SER A 532 7.39 0.68 -3.09
CA SER A 532 7.94 -0.05 -4.23
C SER A 532 6.86 -0.45 -5.24
N MET A 533 5.71 -0.91 -4.75
CA MET A 533 4.55 -1.26 -5.58
C MET A 533 3.96 -0.02 -6.26
N ARG A 534 3.87 1.13 -5.57
CA ARG A 534 3.44 2.40 -6.14
C ARG A 534 4.39 2.88 -7.24
N ALA A 535 5.70 2.81 -7.02
CA ALA A 535 6.71 3.17 -8.03
C ALA A 535 6.63 2.27 -9.26
N LYS A 536 6.45 0.95 -9.06
CA LYS A 536 6.24 -0.01 -10.16
C LYS A 536 4.96 0.31 -10.93
N LEU A 537 3.86 0.56 -10.23
CA LEU A 537 2.58 0.95 -10.84
C LEU A 537 2.74 2.22 -11.69
N ALA A 538 3.38 3.26 -11.14
CA ALA A 538 3.66 4.50 -11.87
C ALA A 538 4.50 4.25 -13.13
N SER A 539 5.55 3.43 -13.04
CA SER A 539 6.37 3.07 -14.21
C SER A 539 5.59 2.30 -15.28
N THR A 540 4.69 1.39 -14.87
CA THR A 540 3.84 0.64 -15.81
C THR A 540 2.79 1.54 -16.45
N GLN A 541 2.28 2.52 -15.71
CA GLN A 541 1.29 3.47 -16.19
C GLN A 541 1.92 4.47 -17.17
N GLN A 542 3.13 4.93 -16.89
CA GLN A 542 3.93 5.72 -17.84
C GLN A 542 4.22 4.93 -19.13
N SER A 543 4.67 3.68 -19.01
CA SER A 543 4.91 2.82 -20.18
C SER A 543 3.63 2.57 -21.00
N LEU A 544 2.48 2.47 -20.33
CA LEU A 544 1.19 2.38 -21.01
C LEU A 544 0.86 3.66 -21.78
N CYS A 545 1.00 4.84 -21.16
CA CYS A 545 0.79 6.13 -21.82
C CYS A 545 1.74 6.32 -23.03
N GLU A 546 3.00 5.92 -22.91
CA GLU A 546 3.96 5.97 -24.01
C GLU A 546 3.54 5.05 -25.17
N LYS A 547 3.05 3.84 -24.85
CA LYS A 547 2.53 2.91 -25.87
C LYS A 547 1.24 3.41 -26.51
N GLU A 548 0.35 4.04 -25.75
CA GLU A 548 -0.86 4.67 -26.27
C GLU A 548 -0.50 5.83 -27.22
N ALA A 549 0.44 6.69 -26.83
CA ALA A 549 0.96 7.76 -27.68
C ALA A 549 1.60 7.20 -28.97
N HIS A 550 2.41 6.14 -28.87
CA HIS A 550 2.94 5.45 -30.05
C HIS A 550 1.85 4.89 -30.96
N LEU A 551 0.83 4.24 -30.40
CA LEU A 551 -0.31 3.75 -31.19
C LEU A 551 -1.08 4.88 -31.86
N THR A 552 -1.22 6.04 -31.23
CA THR A 552 -1.83 7.21 -31.88
C THR A 552 -1.00 7.73 -33.05
N THR A 553 0.33 7.75 -32.90
CA THR A 553 1.27 8.18 -33.94
C THR A 553 1.22 7.22 -35.13
N LEU A 554 1.30 5.91 -34.90
CA LEU A 554 1.19 4.89 -35.95
C LEU A 554 -0.16 4.94 -36.68
N ARG A 555 -1.25 5.24 -35.98
CA ARG A 555 -2.56 5.46 -36.61
C ARG A 555 -2.56 6.70 -37.50
N ALA A 556 -1.94 7.80 -37.06
CA ALA A 556 -1.82 9.02 -37.87
C ALA A 556 -0.95 8.80 -39.11
N GLU A 557 0.19 8.10 -38.96
CA GLU A 557 1.06 7.73 -40.09
C GLU A 557 0.35 6.82 -41.08
N ARG A 558 -0.40 5.81 -40.59
CA ARG A 558 -1.21 4.95 -41.46
C ARG A 558 -2.25 5.75 -42.26
N ARG A 559 -2.88 6.76 -41.65
CA ARG A 559 -3.82 7.65 -42.36
C ARG A 559 -3.11 8.47 -43.43
N LYS A 560 -1.98 9.08 -43.08
CA LYS A 560 -1.15 9.85 -44.03
C LYS A 560 -0.72 9.01 -45.23
N HIS A 561 -0.25 7.79 -45.00
CA HIS A 561 0.11 6.89 -46.10
C HIS A 561 -1.09 6.50 -46.97
N LEU A 562 -2.27 6.33 -46.38
CA LEU A 562 -3.48 6.03 -47.15
C LEU A 562 -3.85 7.22 -48.05
N GLU A 563 -3.73 8.45 -47.55
CA GLU A 563 -3.94 9.68 -48.30
C GLU A 563 -2.94 9.83 -49.46
N GLU A 564 -1.63 9.63 -49.19
CA GLU A 564 -0.56 9.63 -50.19
C GLU A 564 -0.81 8.59 -51.30
N VAL A 565 -1.26 7.38 -50.95
CA VAL A 565 -1.60 6.33 -51.93
C VAL A 565 -2.81 6.73 -52.78
N LEU A 566 -3.82 7.35 -52.19
CA LEU A 566 -4.99 7.81 -52.95
C LEU A 566 -4.64 8.96 -53.89
N GLU A 567 -3.76 9.86 -53.47
CA GLU A 567 -3.21 10.96 -54.27
C GLU A 567 -2.36 10.45 -55.44
N MET A 568 -1.41 9.55 -55.19
CA MET A 568 -0.62 8.93 -56.26
C MET A 568 -1.50 8.22 -57.30
N LYS A 569 -2.56 7.53 -56.85
CA LYS A 569 -3.55 6.92 -57.77
C LYS A 569 -4.31 7.96 -58.60
N GLN A 570 -4.63 9.12 -58.01
CA GLN A 570 -5.28 10.22 -58.72
C GLN A 570 -4.36 10.83 -59.77
N GLU A 571 -3.09 11.07 -59.43
CA GLU A 571 -2.06 11.57 -60.35
C GLU A 571 -1.80 10.59 -61.50
N ALA A 572 -1.69 9.28 -61.20
CA ALA A 572 -1.51 8.26 -62.23
C ALA A 572 -2.68 8.20 -63.22
N LEU A 573 -3.92 8.33 -62.73
CA LEU A 573 -5.11 8.41 -63.58
C LEU A 573 -5.13 9.67 -64.44
N LEU A 574 -4.75 10.83 -63.89
CA LEU A 574 -4.62 12.09 -64.64
C LEU A 574 -3.55 11.99 -65.73
N ALA A 575 -2.38 11.40 -65.43
CA ALA A 575 -1.32 11.17 -66.39
C ALA A 575 -1.78 10.25 -67.53
N ALA A 576 -2.46 9.14 -67.21
CA ALA A 576 -3.01 8.23 -68.22
C ALA A 576 -4.06 8.91 -69.11
N ILE A 577 -4.92 9.76 -68.55
CA ILE A 577 -5.88 10.55 -69.34
C ILE A 577 -5.15 11.52 -70.27
N SER A 578 -4.14 12.24 -69.76
CA SER A 578 -3.32 13.16 -70.55
C SER A 578 -2.59 12.44 -71.69
N GLU A 579 -2.09 11.22 -71.45
CA GLU A 579 -1.46 10.40 -72.50
C GLU A 579 -2.48 10.01 -73.59
N LYS A 580 -3.69 9.61 -73.20
CA LYS A 580 -4.77 9.32 -74.16
C LYS A 580 -5.15 10.56 -74.96
N ASP A 581 -5.20 11.73 -74.34
CA ASP A 581 -5.46 13.00 -75.02
C ASP A 581 -4.36 13.38 -76.02
N ALA A 582 -3.08 13.18 -75.67
CA ALA A 582 -1.97 13.38 -76.58
C ALA A 582 -2.04 12.42 -77.79
N ASN A 583 -2.36 11.15 -77.55
CA ASN A 583 -2.50 10.14 -78.60
C ASN A 583 -3.69 10.44 -79.54
N ILE A 584 -4.81 10.90 -79.00
CA ILE A 584 -5.97 11.36 -79.80
C ILE A 584 -5.55 12.56 -80.67
N ALA A 585 -4.89 13.57 -80.09
CA ALA A 585 -4.44 14.74 -80.82
C ALA A 585 -3.45 14.40 -81.94
N LEU A 586 -2.49 13.50 -81.70
CA LEU A 586 -1.55 13.04 -82.72
C LEU A 586 -2.25 12.32 -83.88
N LEU A 587 -3.21 11.44 -83.59
CA LEU A 587 -3.97 10.74 -84.61
C LEU A 587 -4.89 11.68 -85.40
N GLU A 588 -5.52 12.66 -84.73
CA GLU A 588 -6.35 13.68 -85.37
C GLU A 588 -5.54 14.64 -86.27
N LEU A 589 -4.31 15.00 -85.86
CA LEU A 589 -3.38 15.83 -86.65
C LEU A 589 -2.75 15.08 -87.83
N SER A 590 -2.61 13.75 -87.75
CA SER A 590 -1.99 12.93 -88.80
C SER A 590 -2.77 12.90 -90.14
N SER A 591 -3.94 13.57 -90.22
CA SER A 591 -4.71 13.89 -91.44
C SER A 591 -5.14 12.72 -92.34
N SER A 592 -4.98 11.48 -91.87
CA SER A 592 -5.44 10.28 -92.58
C SER A 592 -6.94 10.07 -92.30
N LYS A 593 -7.83 10.42 -93.25
CA LYS A 593 -9.27 10.07 -93.23
C LYS A 593 -9.53 8.56 -93.46
N LYS A 594 -8.59 7.68 -93.08
CA LYS A 594 -8.78 6.24 -93.20
C LYS A 594 -9.74 5.78 -92.10
N LYS A 595 -10.66 4.88 -92.44
CA LYS A 595 -11.61 4.32 -91.47
C LYS A 595 -10.93 3.75 -90.21
N LYS A 596 -9.77 3.10 -90.38
CA LYS A 596 -8.97 2.54 -89.28
C LYS A 596 -8.50 3.59 -88.26
N THR A 597 -8.02 4.75 -88.70
CA THR A 597 -7.57 5.82 -87.79
C THR A 597 -8.75 6.46 -87.06
N GLN A 598 -9.93 6.55 -87.69
CA GLN A 598 -11.16 6.99 -87.01
C GLN A 598 -11.65 5.98 -85.96
N ASP A 599 -11.59 4.68 -86.27
CA ASP A 599 -11.97 3.62 -85.33
C ASP A 599 -11.03 3.58 -84.11
N GLU A 600 -9.71 3.78 -84.32
CA GLU A 600 -8.71 3.90 -83.25
C GLU A 600 -8.95 5.14 -82.36
N VAL A 601 -9.23 6.30 -82.95
CA VAL A 601 -9.58 7.52 -82.18
C VAL A 601 -10.87 7.30 -81.37
N ALA A 602 -11.89 6.65 -81.94
CA ALA A 602 -13.12 6.33 -81.22
C ALA A 602 -12.88 5.35 -80.07
N LEU A 603 -11.94 4.40 -80.22
CA LEU A 603 -11.56 3.48 -79.16
C LEU A 603 -10.80 4.20 -78.03
N LEU A 604 -9.83 5.07 -78.35
CA LEU A 604 -9.10 5.88 -77.38
C LEU A 604 -10.01 6.83 -76.61
N LYS A 605 -11.03 7.42 -77.26
CA LYS A 605 -12.05 8.24 -76.59
C LYS A 605 -12.85 7.43 -75.56
N ARG A 606 -13.28 6.21 -75.91
CA ARG A 606 -13.97 5.31 -74.95
C ARG A 606 -13.08 4.88 -73.80
N GLU A 607 -11.79 4.61 -74.05
CA GLU A 607 -10.83 4.29 -72.99
C GLU A 607 -10.58 5.48 -72.06
N LYS A 608 -10.43 6.69 -72.62
CA LYS A 608 -10.37 7.92 -71.85
C LYS A 608 -11.60 8.10 -70.97
N ASP A 609 -12.80 7.93 -71.51
CA ASP A 609 -14.05 8.09 -70.74
C ASP A 609 -14.10 7.13 -69.54
N ARG A 610 -13.59 5.90 -69.71
CA ARG A 610 -13.44 4.93 -68.60
C ARG A 610 -12.43 5.41 -67.55
N LEU A 611 -11.28 5.94 -67.96
CA LEU A 611 -10.28 6.50 -67.04
C LEU A 611 -10.83 7.73 -66.30
N VAL A 612 -11.60 8.58 -66.97
CA VAL A 612 -12.27 9.74 -66.35
C VAL A 612 -13.31 9.29 -65.33
N GLN A 613 -14.08 8.22 -65.59
CA GLN A 613 -14.99 7.65 -64.60
C GLN A 613 -14.24 7.07 -63.39
N GLN A 614 -13.12 6.37 -63.61
CA GLN A 614 -12.26 5.89 -62.54
C GLN A 614 -11.67 7.03 -61.70
N LEU A 615 -11.27 8.13 -62.35
CA LEU A 615 -10.78 9.34 -61.67
C LEU A 615 -11.86 9.97 -60.79
N LYS A 616 -13.11 10.06 -61.27
CA LYS A 616 -14.24 10.56 -60.47
C LYS A 616 -14.49 9.68 -59.24
N GLN A 617 -14.51 8.36 -59.41
CA GLN A 617 -14.66 7.42 -58.30
C GLN A 617 -13.52 7.56 -57.29
N GLN A 618 -12.28 7.69 -57.77
CA GLN A 618 -11.11 7.85 -56.93
C GLN A 618 -11.13 9.16 -56.14
N THR A 619 -11.58 10.26 -56.77
CA THR A 619 -11.76 11.56 -56.11
C THR A 619 -12.80 11.45 -54.99
N GLN A 620 -13.91 10.75 -55.24
CA GLN A 620 -14.94 10.50 -54.24
C GLN A 620 -14.43 9.64 -53.08
N ASN A 621 -13.64 8.60 -53.37
CA ASN A 621 -13.01 7.76 -52.33
C ASN A 621 -12.05 8.58 -51.45
N ARG A 622 -11.28 9.50 -52.03
CA ARG A 622 -10.38 10.40 -51.29
C ARG A 622 -11.16 11.35 -50.37
N MET A 623 -12.23 11.97 -50.87
CA MET A 623 -13.07 12.85 -50.04
C MET A 623 -13.74 12.09 -48.89
N LYS A 624 -14.20 10.85 -49.14
CA LYS A 624 -14.82 10.02 -48.10
C LYS A 624 -13.83 9.70 -46.98
N LEU A 625 -12.58 9.37 -47.33
CA LEU A 625 -11.52 9.15 -46.34
C LEU A 625 -11.27 10.39 -45.48
N MET A 626 -11.22 11.57 -46.11
CA MET A 626 -11.02 12.83 -45.41
C MET A 626 -12.18 13.16 -44.45
N ALA A 627 -13.41 12.79 -44.81
CA ALA A 627 -14.58 12.96 -43.94
C ALA A 627 -14.55 11.99 -42.74
N ASP A 628 -14.26 10.70 -42.98
CA ASP A 628 -14.17 9.68 -41.93
C ASP A 628 -13.04 10.01 -40.92
N ASN A 629 -12.00 10.72 -41.35
CA ASN A 629 -10.89 11.16 -40.48
C ASN A 629 -11.26 12.29 -39.49
N TYR A 630 -12.27 13.12 -39.79
CA TYR A 630 -12.70 14.21 -38.89
C TYR A 630 -13.57 13.70 -37.73
N GLU A 631 -14.29 12.60 -37.91
CA GLU A 631 -15.16 12.02 -36.86
C GLU A 631 -14.34 11.31 -35.76
N ASP A 632 -13.19 10.73 -36.10
CA ASP A 632 -12.32 9.96 -35.17
C ASP A 632 -11.56 10.87 -34.17
N ASP A 633 -11.22 12.11 -34.57
CA ASP A 633 -10.53 13.06 -33.68
C ASP A 633 -11.49 13.75 -32.68
N HIS A 634 -12.77 13.96 -33.05
CA HIS A 634 -13.76 14.54 -32.13
C HIS A 634 -14.17 13.60 -30.99
N LEU A 635 -14.15 12.29 -31.22
CA LEU A 635 -14.44 11.27 -30.20
C LEU A 635 -13.35 11.20 -29.11
N LYS A 636 -12.11 11.64 -29.39
CA LYS A 636 -10.99 11.62 -28.43
C LYS A 636 -10.99 12.80 -27.47
N THR A 637 -11.32 14.01 -27.93
CA THR A 637 -11.39 15.20 -27.06
C THR A 637 -12.43 15.10 -25.95
N ALA A 638 -13.43 14.21 -26.07
CA ALA A 638 -14.44 13.98 -25.05
C ALA A 638 -13.98 13.02 -23.93
N HIS A 639 -12.95 12.20 -24.13
CA HIS A 639 -12.52 11.20 -23.14
C HIS A 639 -11.42 11.71 -22.19
N ASP A 640 -10.68 12.75 -22.56
CA ASP A 640 -9.62 13.35 -21.73
C ASP A 640 -10.12 14.29 -20.62
N GLN A 641 -11.42 14.62 -20.57
CA GLN A 641 -11.97 15.52 -19.54
C GLN A 641 -12.47 14.84 -18.25
N THR A 642 -12.43 13.52 -18.13
CA THR A 642 -13.08 12.83 -16.99
C THR A 642 -12.15 12.23 -15.93
N ASN A 643 -10.83 12.41 -16.02
CA ASN A 643 -9.90 11.71 -15.12
C ASN A 643 -8.99 12.56 -14.22
N HIS A 644 -9.38 13.80 -13.91
CA HIS A 644 -8.79 14.56 -12.81
C HIS A 644 -9.85 14.89 -11.76
N LYS A 645 -10.12 13.93 -10.88
CA LYS A 645 -10.75 14.18 -9.59
C LYS A 645 -9.63 14.38 -8.56
N PRO A 646 -9.45 15.58 -7.98
CA PRO A 646 -8.55 15.73 -6.85
C PRO A 646 -9.16 14.99 -5.64
N SER A 647 -8.32 14.23 -4.95
CA SER A 647 -8.67 13.49 -3.73
C SER A 647 -9.06 14.48 -2.61
N PRO A 648 -10.20 14.32 -1.93
CA PRO A 648 -10.52 15.10 -0.74
C PRO A 648 -10.03 14.33 0.47
N ASP A 649 -8.86 14.67 0.99
CA ASP A 649 -8.44 14.31 2.36
C ASP A 649 -7.12 15.02 2.66
N GLN A 650 -7.22 16.24 3.17
CA GLN A 650 -6.32 16.86 4.15
C GLN A 650 -6.79 18.30 4.42
N ASP A 651 -6.64 18.70 5.68
CA ASP A 651 -6.86 20.04 6.26
C ASP A 651 -8.20 20.24 6.96
N ASP A 652 -8.34 19.59 8.12
CA ASP A 652 -9.17 20.08 9.24
C ASP A 652 -8.44 19.79 10.57
N GLU A 653 -7.23 20.34 10.74
CA GLU A 653 -6.72 20.70 12.06
C GLU A 653 -5.81 21.94 11.95
N GLU A 654 -6.03 22.88 12.86
CA GLU A 654 -5.32 24.15 13.11
C GLU A 654 -5.88 25.44 12.49
N GLY A 655 -6.55 26.23 13.34
CA GLY A 655 -6.90 27.61 12.99
C GLY A 655 -7.82 28.35 13.98
N ILE A 656 -7.69 28.11 15.29
CA ILE A 656 -8.11 29.10 16.29
C ILE A 656 -7.20 30.32 16.09
N TRP A 657 -7.75 31.51 15.82
CA TRP A 657 -7.37 32.84 16.34
C TRP A 657 -7.99 33.96 15.48
N ALA A 658 -8.63 34.90 16.18
CA ALA A 658 -9.26 36.17 15.75
C ALA A 658 -10.76 36.11 15.36
#